data_AF-A0A974XYR0-F1
#
_entry.id   AF-A0A974XYR0-F1
#
_cell.length_a   1.000
_cell.length_b   1.000
_cell.length_c   1.000
_cell.angle_alpha   90.00
_cell.angle_beta   90.00
_cell.angle_gamma   90.00
#
_symmetry.space_group_name_H-M   'P 1'
#
loop_
_entity.id
_entity.type
_entity.pdbx_description
1 polymer ?
#
loop_
_entity_poly.entity_id
_entity_poly.type
_entity_poly.pdbx_seq_one_letter_code
_entity_poly.pdbx_strand_id
1 'polypeptide(L)'
;MIAGLDGLRLQHWQLQPRDDGVVVLSFDRAGAAVNTFAQEVLIELDSLLERLALDPPKGLVLRSAKTSGFIAGADIREFAQFDAKGNTADAIQRGQQVFQRLAELPCPTVAAIHGFCMGGGTEIALACRYRVASADASTRIGLPEVKLGIFPGWGGSVRLPRLVGAPAAFDMMLTGRSLSASAARAIGLVDKVVDPATLVDEAARLALQGAPRPFKQRFMAWGTNTWIARKVLAPMLVKQVARKARREHYPAPYALISTCERASGGVQALLGAERKAVVKLASTPTARNLIRVFFLQERLKSSGGKDHGIERVHVIGAGVMGGDIAAWSAYRGFQVTLNDREQRFIDNAMTRSGELFARKVKDESKRAAVAARLRGDLAGDGAAQADLVIEAIIEQAQAKRDLYAAVEPRMKPGALLTTNTSSIPLVELRDHLARPAQFAGLHYFNPVALMPLVEIIRHDGMSPETEQRLAAFCKAIDKLPVPVAGTPGFLVNRVLFPYLLEAVTALSEGIPGPVIDKAAVKFGMPMGPIELVDTVGLDVGAGVAAELAPFLGIEVPAALAGGVEAGKRGKKDGQGLYKWENGKPVKPAVPDGYRTPDDLEDRLILPLLNEAVACLHEGVVSDADLLDAGVIFGTGFAPFRGGPIQYIRDTGVDALLARLAALETRYGARFAPRAGWDRV
;
A
#
# COMPACT_ATOMS: atom_id res chain seq x y z
N MET A 1 -26.64 -23.56 30.87
CA MET A 1 -26.24 -22.16 31.11
C MET A 1 -24.96 -22.18 31.92
N ILE A 2 -23.94 -21.40 31.55
CA ILE A 2 -22.74 -21.24 32.37
C ILE A 2 -23.17 -20.44 33.61
N ALA A 3 -23.12 -21.06 34.79
CA ALA A 3 -23.58 -20.43 36.01
C ALA A 3 -22.72 -19.18 36.27
N GLY A 4 -23.36 -18.01 36.31
CA GLY A 4 -22.70 -16.78 36.73
C GLY A 4 -22.47 -15.70 35.68
N LEU A 5 -22.92 -15.82 34.44
CA LEU A 5 -22.87 -14.68 33.50
C LEU A 5 -23.98 -13.64 33.74
N ASP A 6 -24.80 -13.83 34.78
CA ASP A 6 -25.90 -12.96 35.15
C ASP A 6 -25.42 -11.52 35.43
N GLY A 7 -26.02 -10.55 34.73
CA GLY A 7 -25.73 -9.12 34.88
C GLY A 7 -24.74 -8.53 33.87
N LEU A 8 -24.01 -9.33 33.09
CA LEU A 8 -23.15 -8.82 32.03
C LEU A 8 -24.00 -8.38 30.82
N ARG A 9 -23.98 -7.09 30.51
CA ARG A 9 -24.55 -6.54 29.27
C ARG A 9 -23.47 -6.55 28.20
N LEU A 10 -23.47 -7.58 27.36
CA LEU A 10 -22.51 -7.73 26.27
C LEU A 10 -23.11 -7.19 24.97
N GLN A 11 -22.39 -6.31 24.30
CA GLN A 11 -22.77 -5.81 22.98
C GLN A 11 -21.90 -6.40 21.88
N HIS A 12 -20.63 -6.70 22.18
CA HIS A 12 -19.66 -7.09 21.17
C HIS A 12 -19.30 -8.58 21.20
N TRP A 13 -19.70 -9.29 22.25
CA TRP A 13 -19.30 -10.68 22.51
C TRP A 13 -20.51 -11.58 22.74
N GLN A 14 -20.51 -12.75 22.10
CA GLN A 14 -21.58 -13.74 22.22
C GLN A 14 -20.99 -15.07 22.69
N LEU A 15 -21.56 -15.64 23.76
CA LEU A 15 -21.15 -16.94 24.30
C LEU A 15 -22.12 -18.02 23.88
N GLN A 16 -21.60 -19.08 23.30
CA GLN A 16 -22.37 -20.26 22.92
C GLN A 16 -21.74 -21.50 23.56
N PRO A 17 -22.32 -22.04 24.64
CA PRO A 17 -21.89 -23.32 25.20
C PRO A 17 -22.23 -24.45 24.22
N ARG A 18 -21.38 -25.48 24.21
CA ARG A 18 -21.58 -26.72 23.44
C ARG A 18 -21.77 -27.91 24.39
N ASP A 19 -22.38 -28.97 23.87
CA ASP A 19 -22.66 -30.20 24.63
C ASP A 19 -21.39 -30.94 25.07
N ASP A 20 -20.28 -30.73 24.37
CA ASP A 20 -18.95 -31.28 24.69
C ASP A 20 -18.25 -30.55 25.85
N GLY A 21 -18.88 -29.50 26.41
CA GLY A 21 -18.34 -28.67 27.51
C GLY A 21 -17.37 -27.58 27.06
N VAL A 22 -17.19 -27.39 25.74
CA VAL A 22 -16.46 -26.25 25.17
C VAL A 22 -17.38 -25.05 25.06
N VAL A 23 -16.85 -23.86 25.26
CA VAL A 23 -17.56 -22.59 25.06
C VAL A 23 -17.01 -21.90 23.82
N VAL A 24 -17.90 -21.49 22.91
CA VAL A 24 -17.53 -20.69 21.74
C VAL A 24 -17.81 -19.22 22.06
N LEU A 25 -16.75 -18.42 22.12
CA LEU A 25 -16.79 -16.98 22.27
C LEU A 25 -16.70 -16.34 20.88
N SER A 26 -17.79 -15.75 20.42
CA SER A 26 -17.89 -15.12 19.11
C SER A 26 -17.73 -13.62 19.26
N PHE A 27 -16.74 -13.04 18.56
CA PHE A 27 -16.57 -11.60 18.45
C PHE A 27 -17.47 -11.06 17.33
N ASP A 28 -18.36 -10.14 17.68
CA ASP A 28 -19.27 -9.45 16.78
C ASP A 28 -19.36 -7.98 17.18
N ARG A 29 -18.42 -7.14 16.74
CA ARG A 29 -18.45 -5.72 17.09
C ARG A 29 -19.76 -5.09 16.57
N ALA A 30 -20.64 -4.73 17.51
CA ALA A 30 -21.86 -3.98 17.24
C ALA A 30 -21.57 -2.68 16.46
N GLY A 31 -22.44 -2.36 15.49
CA GLY A 31 -22.33 -1.14 14.68
C GLY A 31 -21.17 -1.11 13.67
N ALA A 32 -20.34 -2.15 13.58
CA ALA A 32 -19.21 -2.22 12.66
C ALA A 32 -19.33 -3.39 11.67
N ALA A 33 -18.91 -3.15 10.42
CA ALA A 33 -18.84 -4.21 9.40
C ALA A 33 -17.66 -5.18 9.64
N VAL A 34 -16.65 -4.73 10.38
CA VAL A 34 -15.40 -5.44 10.65
C VAL A 34 -15.09 -5.40 12.13
N ASN A 35 -14.60 -6.51 12.66
CA ASN A 35 -14.11 -6.61 14.04
C ASN A 35 -12.76 -5.91 14.21
N THR A 36 -12.72 -4.91 15.08
CA THR A 36 -11.51 -4.22 15.55
C THR A 36 -11.58 -4.04 17.07
N PHE A 37 -10.41 -3.99 17.71
CA PHE A 37 -10.32 -3.77 19.16
C PHE A 37 -10.41 -2.28 19.49
N ALA A 38 -11.63 -1.86 19.81
CA ALA A 38 -11.93 -0.63 20.53
C ALA A 38 -11.81 -0.84 22.05
N GLN A 39 -11.73 0.24 22.84
CA GLN A 39 -11.65 0.13 24.31
C GLN A 39 -12.84 -0.62 24.92
N GLU A 40 -14.06 -0.33 24.47
CA GLU A 40 -15.29 -0.99 24.92
C GLU A 40 -15.24 -2.51 24.73
N VAL A 41 -14.75 -2.97 23.57
CA VAL A 41 -14.59 -4.40 23.26
C VAL A 41 -13.62 -5.06 24.22
N LEU A 42 -12.51 -4.40 24.55
CA LEU A 42 -11.50 -4.90 25.48
C LEU A 42 -12.02 -4.96 26.92
N ILE A 43 -12.83 -3.98 27.34
CA ILE A 43 -13.44 -3.94 28.67
C ILE A 43 -14.46 -5.07 28.84
N GLU A 44 -15.31 -5.31 27.83
CA GLU A 44 -16.25 -6.44 27.83
C GLU A 44 -15.49 -7.77 27.87
N LEU A 45 -14.43 -7.91 27.06
CA LEU A 45 -13.61 -9.12 27.03
C LEU A 45 -12.92 -9.38 28.38
N ASP A 46 -12.38 -8.35 29.04
CA ASP A 46 -11.75 -8.50 30.35
C ASP A 46 -12.74 -9.04 31.38
N SER A 47 -13.93 -8.45 31.45
CA SER A 47 -15.01 -8.84 32.36
C SER A 47 -15.46 -10.29 32.11
N LEU A 48 -15.54 -10.69 30.84
CA LEU A 48 -15.85 -12.07 30.45
C LEU A 48 -14.78 -13.06 30.89
N LEU A 49 -13.50 -12.72 30.67
CA LEU A 49 -12.39 -13.58 31.05
C LEU A 49 -12.27 -13.71 32.57
N GLU A 50 -12.56 -12.65 33.33
CA GLU A 50 -12.70 -12.72 34.79
C GLU A 50 -13.76 -13.72 35.21
N ARG A 51 -14.93 -13.70 34.57
CA ARG A 51 -16.00 -14.62 34.94
C ARG A 51 -15.70 -16.07 34.53
N LEU A 52 -15.14 -16.26 33.34
CA LEU A 52 -14.70 -17.58 32.86
C LEU A 52 -13.56 -18.17 33.71
N ALA A 53 -12.75 -17.34 34.38
CA ALA A 53 -11.71 -17.84 35.28
C ALA A 53 -12.28 -18.43 36.58
N LEU A 54 -13.47 -17.99 37.01
CA LEU A 54 -14.14 -18.48 38.22
C LEU A 54 -14.80 -19.85 38.01
N ASP A 55 -15.38 -20.09 36.83
CA ASP A 55 -15.97 -21.37 36.42
C ASP A 55 -15.47 -21.75 35.01
N PRO A 56 -14.25 -22.31 34.91
CA PRO A 56 -13.61 -22.53 33.61
C PRO A 56 -14.27 -23.66 32.82
N PRO A 57 -14.62 -23.43 31.54
CA PRO A 57 -15.12 -24.49 30.68
C PRO A 57 -14.02 -25.51 30.37
N LYS A 58 -14.39 -26.68 29.81
CA LYS A 58 -13.41 -27.68 29.36
C LYS A 58 -12.48 -27.15 28.26
N GLY A 59 -12.93 -26.13 27.53
CA GLY A 59 -12.13 -25.36 26.58
C GLY A 59 -12.88 -24.12 26.10
N LEU A 60 -12.14 -23.15 25.56
CA LEU A 60 -12.68 -21.91 25.01
C LEU A 60 -12.23 -21.74 23.55
N VAL A 61 -13.17 -21.59 22.64
CA VAL A 61 -12.92 -21.31 21.22
C VAL A 61 -13.28 -19.86 20.94
N LEU A 62 -12.29 -19.05 20.57
CA LEU A 62 -12.48 -17.68 20.10
C LEU A 62 -12.69 -17.71 18.58
N ARG A 63 -13.84 -17.22 18.11
CA ARG A 63 -14.15 -17.05 16.68
C ARG A 63 -14.65 -15.63 16.38
N SER A 64 -14.74 -15.30 15.10
CA SER A 64 -15.51 -14.13 14.64
C SER A 64 -16.89 -14.57 14.18
N ALA A 65 -17.92 -13.73 14.45
CA ALA A 65 -19.24 -13.88 13.85
C ALA A 65 -19.36 -13.17 12.49
N LYS A 66 -18.40 -12.30 12.13
CA LYS A 66 -18.40 -11.58 10.86
C LYS A 66 -17.93 -12.51 9.73
N THR A 67 -18.64 -12.48 8.61
CA THR A 67 -18.25 -13.21 7.38
C THR A 67 -17.01 -12.62 6.71
N SER A 68 -16.76 -11.33 6.90
CA SER A 68 -15.65 -10.62 6.26
C SER A 68 -14.27 -11.07 6.76
N GLY A 69 -14.17 -11.57 7.99
CA GLY A 69 -12.91 -12.01 8.57
C GLY A 69 -12.89 -12.09 10.09
N PHE A 70 -11.73 -12.43 10.65
CA PHE A 70 -11.54 -12.67 12.06
C PHE A 70 -11.49 -11.34 12.83
N ILE A 71 -10.35 -10.65 12.75
CA ILE A 71 -10.11 -9.38 13.46
C ILE A 71 -9.05 -8.57 12.67
N ALA A 72 -9.35 -7.30 12.38
CA ALA A 72 -8.49 -6.42 11.58
C ALA A 72 -7.37 -5.74 12.39
N GLY A 73 -7.42 -5.84 13.71
CA GLY A 73 -6.43 -5.29 14.63
C GLY A 73 -7.05 -4.30 15.61
N ALA A 74 -6.23 -3.38 16.12
CA ALA A 74 -6.69 -2.26 16.93
C ALA A 74 -7.54 -1.29 16.11
N ASP A 75 -8.46 -0.57 16.77
CA ASP A 75 -9.12 0.57 16.13
C ASP A 75 -8.12 1.73 15.99
N ILE A 76 -7.64 1.94 14.77
CA ILE A 76 -6.61 2.95 14.46
C ILE A 76 -7.13 4.37 14.73
N ARG A 77 -8.46 4.60 14.67
CA ARG A 77 -9.04 5.92 14.96
C ARG A 77 -8.94 6.25 16.44
N GLU A 78 -9.25 5.29 17.31
CA GLU A 78 -9.05 5.46 18.75
C GLU A 78 -7.57 5.65 19.09
N PHE A 79 -6.68 4.91 18.42
CA PHE A 79 -5.24 5.05 18.62
C PHE A 79 -4.74 6.48 18.34
N ALA A 80 -5.19 7.09 17.24
CA ALA A 80 -4.87 8.49 16.93
C ALA A 80 -5.40 9.47 18.00
N GLN A 81 -6.57 9.18 18.59
CA GLN A 81 -7.13 9.99 19.67
C GLN A 81 -6.35 9.82 20.99
N PHE A 82 -5.85 8.61 21.29
CA PHE A 82 -5.04 8.38 22.48
C PHE A 82 -3.70 9.11 22.41
N ASP A 83 -3.08 9.17 21.23
CA ASP A 83 -1.86 9.96 21.03
C ASP A 83 -2.13 11.44 21.28
N ALA A 84 -3.20 11.99 20.68
CA ALA A 84 -3.59 13.38 20.88
C ALA A 84 -3.91 13.74 22.34
N LYS A 85 -4.43 12.78 23.12
CA LYS A 85 -4.77 12.95 24.55
C LYS A 85 -3.66 12.55 25.52
N GLY A 86 -2.55 11.99 25.04
CA GLY A 86 -1.45 11.49 25.88
C GLY A 86 -1.73 10.17 26.61
N ASN A 87 -2.79 9.43 26.26
CA ASN A 87 -3.25 8.22 26.96
C ASN A 87 -2.82 6.91 26.29
N THR A 88 -1.89 6.96 25.33
CA THR A 88 -1.44 5.78 24.56
C THR A 88 -0.87 4.67 25.45
N ALA A 89 -0.21 5.02 26.55
CA ALA A 89 0.36 4.05 27.48
C ALA A 89 -0.71 3.18 28.17
N ASP A 90 -1.80 3.80 28.61
CA ASP A 90 -2.90 3.12 29.30
C ASP A 90 -3.67 2.22 28.34
N ALA A 91 -3.91 2.70 27.11
CA ALA A 91 -4.57 1.93 26.07
C ALA A 91 -3.78 0.65 25.71
N ILE A 92 -2.46 0.76 25.54
CA ILE A 92 -1.60 -0.40 25.26
C ILE A 92 -1.55 -1.33 26.47
N GLN A 93 -1.44 -0.79 27.69
CA GLN A 93 -1.44 -1.58 28.91
C GLN A 93 -2.72 -2.41 29.04
N ARG A 94 -3.88 -1.81 28.82
CA ARG A 94 -5.17 -2.51 28.89
C ARG A 94 -5.21 -3.69 27.92
N GLY A 95 -4.85 -3.47 26.65
CA GLY A 95 -4.80 -4.55 25.66
C GLY A 95 -3.85 -5.69 26.06
N GLN A 96 -2.65 -5.36 26.56
CA GLN A 96 -1.71 -6.37 27.08
C GLN A 96 -2.28 -7.15 28.26
N GLN A 97 -2.95 -6.48 29.21
CA GLN A 97 -3.56 -7.11 30.39
C GLN A 97 -4.65 -8.10 29.98
N VAL A 98 -5.57 -7.69 29.11
CA VAL A 98 -6.68 -8.55 28.64
C VAL A 98 -6.14 -9.78 27.91
N PHE A 99 -5.17 -9.60 27.01
CA PHE A 99 -4.60 -10.73 26.26
C PHE A 99 -3.78 -11.64 27.16
N GLN A 100 -3.14 -11.09 28.18
CA GLN A 100 -2.43 -11.90 29.16
C GLN A 100 -3.39 -12.71 30.04
N ARG A 101 -4.53 -12.13 30.44
CA ARG A 101 -5.59 -12.86 31.15
C ARG A 101 -6.15 -14.01 30.32
N LEU A 102 -6.34 -13.82 29.02
CA LEU A 102 -6.72 -14.89 28.09
C LEU A 102 -5.64 -16.01 28.03
N ALA A 103 -4.36 -15.64 28.02
CA ALA A 103 -3.26 -16.59 27.97
C ALA A 103 -3.10 -17.40 29.27
N GLU A 104 -3.50 -16.82 30.41
CA GLU A 104 -3.44 -17.40 31.76
C GLU A 104 -4.75 -18.10 32.18
N LEU A 105 -5.79 -18.06 31.35
CA LEU A 105 -7.07 -18.68 31.65
C LEU A 105 -6.89 -20.17 31.99
N PRO A 106 -7.53 -20.68 33.07
CA PRO A 106 -7.32 -22.05 33.55
C PRO A 106 -8.04 -23.12 32.70
N CYS A 107 -8.14 -22.92 31.39
CA CYS A 107 -8.62 -23.90 30.42
C CYS A 107 -7.90 -23.76 29.05
N PRO A 108 -7.92 -24.80 28.19
CA PRO A 108 -7.39 -24.70 26.84
C PRO A 108 -8.14 -23.67 25.98
N THR A 109 -7.41 -22.75 25.36
CA THR A 109 -7.96 -21.71 24.47
C THR A 109 -7.55 -21.94 23.02
N VAL A 110 -8.47 -21.75 22.07
CA VAL A 110 -8.24 -21.95 20.63
C VAL A 110 -8.77 -20.78 19.82
N ALA A 111 -7.95 -20.20 18.93
CA ALA A 111 -8.42 -19.22 17.96
C ALA A 111 -8.88 -19.93 16.67
N ALA A 112 -10.14 -19.75 16.29
CA ALA A 112 -10.75 -20.22 15.04
C ALA A 112 -10.75 -19.08 14.01
N ILE A 113 -9.75 -19.08 13.13
CA ILE A 113 -9.40 -17.97 12.25
C ILE A 113 -10.00 -18.17 10.85
N HIS A 114 -10.88 -17.26 10.43
CA HIS A 114 -11.39 -17.15 9.07
C HIS A 114 -11.13 -15.74 8.53
N GLY A 115 -10.78 -15.60 7.25
CA GLY A 115 -10.51 -14.29 6.64
C GLY A 115 -9.32 -13.55 7.25
N PHE A 116 -9.35 -12.21 7.27
CA PHE A 116 -8.23 -11.42 7.77
C PHE A 116 -8.04 -11.56 9.29
N CYS A 117 -6.80 -11.72 9.72
CA CYS A 117 -6.35 -11.78 11.11
C CYS A 117 -5.07 -10.93 11.20
N MET A 118 -5.23 -9.66 11.55
CA MET A 118 -4.18 -8.65 11.38
C MET A 118 -3.89 -7.94 12.70
N GLY A 119 -2.61 -7.65 12.93
CA GLY A 119 -2.13 -6.93 14.10
C GLY A 119 -2.65 -7.52 15.41
N GLY A 120 -3.40 -6.73 16.19
CA GLY A 120 -4.09 -7.16 17.40
C GLY A 120 -4.92 -8.45 17.25
N GLY A 121 -5.47 -8.75 16.08
CA GLY A 121 -6.13 -10.02 15.77
C GLY A 121 -5.19 -11.22 15.81
N THR A 122 -3.98 -11.06 15.26
CA THR A 122 -2.91 -12.06 15.37
C THR A 122 -2.40 -12.14 16.81
N GLU A 123 -2.30 -11.00 17.52
CA GLU A 123 -1.82 -10.97 18.91
C GLU A 123 -2.76 -11.67 19.89
N ILE A 124 -4.08 -11.54 19.76
CA ILE A 124 -5.03 -12.32 20.56
C ILE A 124 -4.99 -13.80 20.19
N ALA A 125 -4.83 -14.12 18.90
CA ALA A 125 -4.66 -15.51 18.47
C ALA A 125 -3.35 -16.14 19.01
N LEU A 126 -2.30 -15.34 19.19
CA LEU A 126 -1.06 -15.75 19.85
C LEU A 126 -1.21 -15.89 21.37
N ALA A 127 -2.18 -15.22 21.99
CA ALA A 127 -2.53 -15.42 23.40
C ALA A 127 -3.30 -16.74 23.61
N CYS A 128 -4.06 -17.21 22.62
CA CYS A 128 -4.66 -18.55 22.66
C CYS A 128 -3.59 -19.67 22.70
N ARG A 129 -3.92 -20.81 23.32
CA ARG A 129 -3.02 -21.98 23.35
C ARG A 129 -2.83 -22.58 21.96
N TYR A 130 -3.91 -22.71 21.20
CA TYR A 130 -3.92 -23.26 19.83
C TYR A 130 -4.59 -22.32 18.82
N ARG A 131 -4.32 -22.54 17.52
CA ARG A 131 -4.89 -21.81 16.39
C ARG A 131 -5.30 -22.78 15.28
N VAL A 132 -6.53 -22.66 14.81
CA VAL A 132 -7.04 -23.34 13.61
C VAL A 132 -7.40 -22.26 12.58
N ALA A 133 -6.98 -22.41 11.34
CA ALA A 133 -7.29 -21.45 10.28
C ALA A 133 -8.04 -22.10 9.12
N SER A 134 -8.97 -21.35 8.49
CA SER A 134 -9.65 -21.85 7.30
C SER A 134 -8.73 -21.83 6.07
N ALA A 135 -8.90 -22.80 5.17
CA ALA A 135 -8.17 -22.91 3.91
C ALA A 135 -8.57 -21.87 2.84
N ASP A 136 -9.57 -21.05 3.15
CA ASP A 136 -10.11 -20.02 2.26
C ASP A 136 -9.05 -19.01 1.78
N ALA A 137 -9.18 -18.56 0.54
CA ALA A 137 -8.24 -17.64 -0.08
C ALA A 137 -8.23 -16.25 0.58
N SER A 138 -9.29 -15.85 1.28
CA SER A 138 -9.36 -14.62 2.08
C SER A 138 -8.56 -14.70 3.38
N THR A 139 -8.21 -15.91 3.86
CA THR A 139 -7.52 -16.08 5.14
C THR A 139 -6.09 -15.57 5.07
N ARG A 140 -5.84 -14.46 5.77
CA ARG A 140 -4.55 -13.75 5.80
C ARG A 140 -4.19 -13.40 7.22
N ILE A 141 -3.03 -13.87 7.69
CA ILE A 141 -2.57 -13.71 9.07
C ILE A 141 -1.28 -12.88 9.08
N GLY A 142 -1.22 -11.80 9.85
CA GLY A 142 -0.04 -10.92 9.85
C GLY A 142 0.03 -9.91 10.99
N LEU A 143 1.21 -9.30 11.12
CA LEU A 143 1.53 -8.23 12.08
C LEU A 143 2.05 -7.00 11.31
N PRO A 144 1.15 -6.18 10.73
CA PRO A 144 1.50 -5.08 9.83
C PRO A 144 1.91 -3.78 10.56
N GLU A 145 2.02 -3.76 11.88
CA GLU A 145 2.22 -2.57 12.73
C GLU A 145 3.42 -1.70 12.31
N VAL A 146 4.47 -2.32 11.75
CA VAL A 146 5.64 -1.62 11.22
C VAL A 146 5.31 -0.62 10.10
N LYS A 147 4.22 -0.87 9.36
CA LYS A 147 3.72 0.02 8.31
C LYS A 147 3.02 1.27 8.88
N LEU A 148 2.66 1.24 10.16
CA LEU A 148 2.08 2.35 10.92
C LEU A 148 3.13 3.08 11.76
N GLY A 149 4.42 2.76 11.60
CA GLY A 149 5.50 3.39 12.38
C GLY A 149 5.62 2.90 13.82
N ILE A 150 4.95 1.79 14.16
CA ILE A 150 5.03 1.11 15.46
C ILE A 150 5.41 -0.36 15.27
N PHE A 151 5.34 -1.19 16.30
CA PHE A 151 5.45 -2.65 16.17
C PHE A 151 4.43 -3.31 17.11
N PRO A 152 4.21 -4.64 17.01
CA PRO A 152 3.17 -5.33 17.80
C PRO A 152 3.29 -5.01 19.29
N GLY A 153 2.21 -4.52 19.88
CA GLY A 153 2.19 -3.90 21.21
C GLY A 153 1.32 -4.61 22.25
N TRP A 154 0.55 -5.63 21.85
CA TRP A 154 -0.26 -6.46 22.74
C TRP A 154 0.31 -7.88 22.92
N GLY A 155 1.63 -7.98 22.86
CA GLY A 155 2.43 -9.17 23.10
C GLY A 155 2.84 -9.94 21.86
N GLY A 156 2.60 -9.43 20.66
CA GLY A 156 3.04 -10.05 19.41
C GLY A 156 4.56 -10.20 19.34
N SER A 157 5.31 -9.17 19.75
CA SER A 157 6.79 -9.21 19.76
C SER A 157 7.35 -10.16 20.82
N VAL A 158 6.54 -10.50 21.82
CA VAL A 158 6.90 -11.43 22.89
C VAL A 158 6.52 -12.87 22.55
N ARG A 159 5.28 -13.10 22.09
CA ARG A 159 4.69 -14.43 21.89
C ARG A 159 5.10 -15.05 20.56
N LEU A 160 5.17 -14.27 19.47
CA LEU A 160 5.47 -14.84 18.15
C LEU A 160 6.88 -15.45 18.07
N PRO A 161 7.98 -14.79 18.49
CA PRO A 161 9.30 -15.42 18.47
C PRO A 161 9.37 -16.70 19.31
N ARG A 162 8.63 -16.78 20.41
CA ARG A 162 8.54 -17.97 21.27
C ARG A 162 7.69 -19.09 20.68
N LEU A 163 6.86 -18.79 19.68
CA LEU A 163 6.04 -19.76 18.98
C LEU A 163 6.78 -20.33 17.76
N VAL A 164 7.27 -19.46 16.87
CA VAL A 164 7.80 -19.85 15.54
C VAL A 164 9.31 -19.70 15.40
N GLY A 165 9.99 -19.22 16.44
CA GLY A 165 11.42 -18.85 16.39
C GLY A 165 11.67 -17.45 15.83
N ALA A 166 12.81 -16.88 16.20
CA ALA A 166 13.17 -15.52 15.86
C ALA A 166 13.19 -15.23 14.34
N PRO A 167 13.78 -16.08 13.46
CA PRO A 167 13.87 -15.76 12.04
C PRO A 167 12.51 -15.55 11.35
N ALA A 168 11.56 -16.47 11.56
CA ALA A 168 10.21 -16.36 10.97
C ALA A 168 9.41 -15.21 11.61
N ALA A 169 9.55 -15.02 12.92
CA ALA A 169 8.87 -13.94 13.63
C ALA A 169 9.34 -12.55 13.18
N PHE A 170 10.65 -12.33 13.09
CA PHE A 170 11.21 -11.05 12.63
C PHE A 170 10.92 -10.80 11.16
N ASP A 171 10.96 -11.83 10.31
CA ASP A 171 10.55 -11.68 8.92
C ASP A 171 9.10 -11.16 8.81
N MET A 172 8.16 -11.72 9.58
CA MET A 172 6.78 -11.22 9.62
C MET A 172 6.69 -9.79 10.18
N MET A 173 7.27 -9.53 11.34
CA MET A 173 7.11 -8.23 12.04
C MET A 173 7.88 -7.08 11.38
N LEU A 174 9.05 -7.33 10.78
CA LEU A 174 9.86 -6.29 10.13
C LEU A 174 9.34 -5.94 8.73
N THR A 175 8.68 -6.88 8.04
CA THR A 175 8.10 -6.62 6.71
C THR A 175 6.62 -6.23 6.77
N GLY A 176 5.93 -6.59 7.86
CA GLY A 176 4.48 -6.43 7.97
C GLY A 176 3.70 -7.22 6.92
N ARG A 177 4.27 -8.32 6.41
CA ARG A 177 3.64 -9.17 5.39
C ARG A 177 2.62 -10.12 6.02
N SER A 178 1.52 -10.34 5.30
CA SER A 178 0.52 -11.35 5.66
C SER A 178 0.85 -12.70 5.05
N LEU A 179 0.63 -13.77 5.80
CA LEU A 179 0.77 -15.15 5.35
C LEU A 179 -0.60 -15.75 5.00
N SER A 180 -0.63 -16.66 4.02
CA SER A 180 -1.78 -17.56 3.82
C SER A 180 -1.90 -18.55 4.99
N ALA A 181 -3.06 -19.16 5.16
CA ALA A 181 -3.26 -20.21 6.16
C ALA A 181 -2.24 -21.36 6.04
N SER A 182 -1.94 -21.78 4.81
CA SER A 182 -0.93 -22.83 4.53
C SER A 182 0.49 -22.41 4.93
N ALA A 183 0.91 -21.18 4.59
CA ALA A 183 2.22 -20.65 4.96
C ALA A 183 2.34 -20.45 6.48
N ALA A 184 1.27 -19.98 7.13
CA ALA A 184 1.21 -19.84 8.58
C ALA A 184 1.34 -21.20 9.29
N ARG A 185 0.72 -22.26 8.74
CA ARG A 185 0.88 -23.64 9.25
C ARG A 185 2.32 -24.14 9.08
N ALA A 186 2.94 -23.89 7.93
CA ALA A 186 4.30 -24.34 7.64
C ALA A 186 5.34 -23.82 8.65
N ILE A 187 5.18 -22.59 9.13
CA ILE A 187 6.08 -21.99 10.13
C ILE A 187 5.68 -22.29 11.58
N GLY A 188 4.55 -22.98 11.81
CA GLY A 188 4.04 -23.29 13.16
C GLY A 188 3.26 -22.15 13.83
N LEU A 189 2.84 -21.13 13.08
CA LEU A 189 1.93 -20.10 13.59
C LEU A 189 0.51 -20.66 13.76
N VAL A 190 0.07 -21.50 12.82
CA VAL A 190 -1.23 -22.18 12.86
C VAL A 190 -1.02 -23.67 13.11
N ASP A 191 -1.81 -24.26 14.00
CA ASP A 191 -1.70 -25.67 14.37
C ASP A 191 -2.42 -26.57 13.35
N LYS A 192 -3.60 -26.18 12.84
CA LYS A 192 -4.36 -26.92 11.83
C LYS A 192 -5.01 -25.99 10.79
N VAL A 193 -5.06 -26.44 9.54
CA VAL A 193 -5.79 -25.77 8.45
C VAL A 193 -6.93 -26.67 8.01
N VAL A 194 -8.14 -26.12 7.91
CA VAL A 194 -9.38 -26.88 7.66
C VAL A 194 -10.32 -26.12 6.72
N ASP A 195 -11.36 -26.80 6.22
CA ASP A 195 -12.42 -26.14 5.46
C ASP A 195 -13.22 -25.17 6.36
N PRO A 196 -13.64 -23.98 5.87
CA PRO A 196 -14.46 -23.04 6.64
C PRO A 196 -15.65 -23.67 7.37
N ALA A 197 -16.34 -24.64 6.76
CA ALA A 197 -17.53 -25.27 7.33
C ALA A 197 -17.23 -26.09 8.61
N THR A 198 -16.00 -26.56 8.76
CA THR A 198 -15.57 -27.43 9.89
C THR A 198 -14.73 -26.70 10.93
N LEU A 199 -14.54 -25.40 10.75
CA LEU A 199 -13.57 -24.61 11.51
C LEU A 199 -13.80 -24.64 13.03
N VAL A 200 -15.04 -24.45 13.47
CA VAL A 200 -15.39 -24.37 14.90
C VAL A 200 -15.33 -25.73 15.56
N ASP A 201 -15.82 -26.78 14.91
CA ASP A 201 -15.81 -28.14 15.45
C ASP A 201 -14.38 -28.67 15.60
N GLU A 202 -13.52 -28.38 14.62
CA GLU A 202 -12.10 -28.74 14.70
C GLU A 202 -11.34 -27.94 15.76
N ALA A 203 -11.71 -26.67 15.98
CA ALA A 203 -11.17 -25.89 17.07
C ALA A 203 -11.61 -26.44 18.44
N ALA A 204 -12.88 -26.83 18.60
CA ALA A 204 -13.39 -27.44 19.83
C ALA A 204 -12.70 -28.79 20.12
N ARG A 205 -12.58 -29.65 19.09
CA ARG A 205 -11.84 -30.92 19.20
C ARG A 205 -10.39 -30.69 19.63
N LEU A 206 -9.73 -29.68 19.06
CA LEU A 206 -8.36 -29.32 19.40
C LEU A 206 -8.23 -28.79 20.84
N ALA A 207 -9.24 -28.07 21.35
CA ALA A 207 -9.27 -27.61 22.74
C ALA A 207 -9.27 -28.78 23.73
N LEU A 208 -10.04 -29.83 23.42
CA LEU A 208 -10.20 -31.01 24.28
C LEU A 208 -9.03 -32.00 24.19
N GLN A 209 -8.53 -32.26 22.98
CA GLN A 209 -7.50 -33.28 22.74
C GLN A 209 -6.06 -32.71 22.81
N GLY A 210 -5.91 -31.41 22.56
CA GLY A 210 -4.62 -30.76 22.35
C GLY A 210 -3.94 -31.18 21.05
N ALA A 211 -2.86 -30.48 20.72
CA ALA A 211 -1.91 -30.90 19.69
C ALA A 211 -0.47 -30.75 20.19
N PRO A 212 0.33 -31.83 20.22
CA PRO A 212 1.74 -31.70 20.53
C PRO A 212 2.46 -30.95 19.40
N ARG A 213 3.25 -29.94 19.76
CA ARG A 213 4.10 -29.26 18.78
C ARG A 213 5.31 -30.11 18.43
N PRO A 214 5.71 -30.18 17.15
CA PRO A 214 6.92 -30.90 16.73
C PRO A 214 8.16 -30.44 17.49
N PHE A 215 9.03 -31.39 17.87
CA PHE A 215 10.26 -31.11 18.61
C PHE A 215 11.13 -30.05 17.91
N LYS A 216 11.29 -30.16 16.58
CA LYS A 216 12.05 -29.21 15.77
C LYS A 216 11.56 -27.76 15.93
N GLN A 217 10.25 -27.54 15.92
CA GLN A 217 9.68 -26.20 16.10
C GLN A 217 9.93 -25.67 17.51
N ARG A 218 9.73 -26.51 18.54
CA ARG A 218 10.00 -26.17 19.94
C ARG A 218 11.48 -25.83 20.16
N PHE A 219 12.38 -26.63 19.60
CA PHE A 219 13.82 -26.43 19.69
C PHE A 219 14.25 -25.14 18.99
N MET A 220 13.76 -24.88 17.77
CA MET A 220 14.05 -23.63 17.05
C MET A 220 13.53 -22.40 17.81
N ALA A 221 12.31 -22.48 18.34
CA ALA A 221 11.72 -21.41 19.14
C ALA A 221 12.55 -21.14 20.40
N TRP A 222 12.97 -22.18 21.11
CA TRP A 222 13.81 -22.04 22.30
C TRP A 222 15.21 -21.51 21.97
N GLY A 223 15.93 -22.17 21.06
CA GLY A 223 17.33 -21.88 20.75
C GLY A 223 17.55 -20.47 20.20
N THR A 224 16.67 -19.99 19.33
CA THR A 224 16.75 -18.64 18.75
C THR A 224 16.32 -17.52 19.71
N ASN A 225 15.75 -17.87 20.86
CA ASN A 225 15.31 -16.92 21.88
C ASN A 225 16.22 -16.88 23.11
N THR A 226 17.34 -17.62 23.10
CA THR A 226 18.37 -17.48 24.13
C THR A 226 19.01 -16.10 24.05
N TRP A 227 19.49 -15.59 25.19
CA TRP A 227 20.12 -14.28 25.26
C TRP A 227 21.31 -14.16 24.29
N ILE A 228 22.15 -15.19 24.21
CA ILE A 228 23.29 -15.25 23.29
C ILE A 228 22.82 -15.21 21.83
N ALA A 229 21.84 -16.05 21.46
CA ALA A 229 21.34 -16.06 20.09
C ALA A 229 20.75 -14.71 19.67
N ARG A 230 20.01 -14.04 20.56
CA ARG A 230 19.47 -12.70 20.29
C ARG A 230 20.57 -11.66 20.07
N LYS A 231 21.65 -11.70 20.86
CA LYS A 231 22.81 -10.81 20.70
C LYS A 231 23.54 -11.01 19.37
N VAL A 232 23.57 -12.24 18.86
CA VAL A 232 24.16 -12.54 17.53
C VAL A 232 23.21 -12.16 16.39
N LEU A 233 21.91 -12.41 16.53
CA LEU A 233 20.92 -12.15 15.47
C LEU A 233 20.62 -10.66 15.28
N ALA A 234 20.62 -9.87 16.35
CA ALA A 234 20.29 -8.44 16.31
C ALA A 234 21.10 -7.64 15.27
N PRO A 235 22.46 -7.68 15.23
CA PRO A 235 23.24 -6.93 14.24
C PRO A 235 22.97 -7.40 12.80
N MET A 236 22.68 -8.69 12.58
CA MET A 236 22.32 -9.21 11.26
C MET A 236 20.98 -8.64 10.79
N LEU A 237 19.97 -8.62 11.67
CA LEU A 237 18.66 -8.05 11.39
C LEU A 237 18.76 -6.53 11.15
N VAL A 238 19.54 -5.81 11.95
CA VAL A 238 19.81 -4.38 11.75
C VAL A 238 20.41 -4.11 10.38
N LYS A 239 21.42 -4.90 9.98
CA LYS A 239 22.06 -4.79 8.65
C LYS A 239 21.07 -5.10 7.52
N GLN A 240 20.16 -6.05 7.71
CA GLN A 240 19.12 -6.38 6.73
C GLN A 240 18.10 -5.25 6.58
N VAL A 241 17.63 -4.68 7.70
CA VAL A 241 16.68 -3.55 7.70
C VAL A 241 17.32 -2.31 7.08
N ALA A 242 18.56 -2.00 7.44
CA ALA A 242 19.27 -0.81 6.97
C ALA A 242 19.48 -0.76 5.44
N ARG A 243 19.37 -1.90 4.75
CA ARG A 243 19.40 -1.95 3.27
C ARG A 243 18.13 -1.40 2.62
N LYS A 244 17.00 -1.37 3.35
CA LYS A 244 15.69 -1.00 2.81
C LYS A 244 15.06 0.21 3.49
N ALA A 245 15.31 0.37 4.77
CA ALA A 245 14.73 1.43 5.59
C ALA A 245 15.82 2.09 6.41
N ARG A 246 15.90 3.42 6.34
CA ARG A 246 16.83 4.19 7.16
C ARG A 246 16.28 4.37 8.56
N ARG A 247 17.16 4.30 9.56
CA ARG A 247 16.79 4.41 10.98
C ARG A 247 16.16 5.76 11.32
N GLU A 248 16.67 6.82 10.71
CA GLU A 248 16.14 8.18 10.88
C GLU A 248 14.68 8.29 10.41
N HIS A 249 14.34 7.62 9.30
CA HIS A 249 13.01 7.72 8.68
C HIS A 249 12.01 6.75 9.31
N TYR A 250 12.47 5.53 9.61
CA TYR A 250 11.65 4.42 10.09
C TYR A 250 12.29 3.80 11.34
N PRO A 251 12.08 4.38 12.54
CA PRO A 251 12.70 3.90 13.78
C PRO A 251 12.10 2.59 14.30
N ALA A 252 10.86 2.24 13.95
CA ALA A 252 10.12 1.10 14.50
C ALA A 252 10.80 -0.28 14.31
N PRO A 253 11.30 -0.66 13.12
CA PRO A 253 12.06 -1.89 12.94
C PRO A 253 13.25 -2.03 13.89
N TYR A 254 14.00 -0.93 14.09
CA TYR A 254 15.18 -0.91 14.95
C TYR A 254 14.81 -0.96 16.43
N ALA A 255 13.74 -0.26 16.81
CA ALA A 255 13.18 -0.32 18.16
C ALA A 255 12.72 -1.74 18.49
N LEU A 256 12.02 -2.44 17.59
CA LEU A 256 11.64 -3.84 17.74
C LEU A 256 12.87 -4.73 17.99
N ILE A 257 13.88 -4.69 17.11
CA ILE A 257 15.10 -5.50 17.25
C ILE A 257 15.79 -5.21 18.59
N SER A 258 16.01 -3.94 18.91
CA SER A 258 16.72 -3.54 20.14
C SER A 258 15.95 -3.88 21.41
N THR A 259 14.61 -3.91 21.36
CA THR A 259 13.76 -4.27 22.49
C THR A 259 13.84 -5.77 22.74
N CYS A 260 13.69 -6.59 21.69
CA CYS A 260 13.85 -8.04 21.82
C CYS A 260 15.27 -8.45 22.24
N GLU A 261 16.30 -7.74 21.77
CA GLU A 261 17.69 -7.98 22.13
C GLU A 261 17.97 -7.73 23.62
N ARG A 262 17.45 -6.62 24.16
CA ARG A 262 17.75 -6.16 25.52
C ARG A 262 16.81 -6.72 26.59
N ALA A 263 15.55 -7.00 26.23
CA ALA A 263 14.56 -7.44 27.19
C ALA A 263 14.85 -8.86 27.69
N SER A 264 14.80 -9.04 29.00
CA SER A 264 15.02 -10.30 29.71
C SER A 264 13.97 -10.47 30.82
N GLY A 265 13.95 -11.64 31.46
CA GLY A 265 12.99 -11.96 32.51
C GLY A 265 11.72 -12.66 31.99
N GLY A 266 10.71 -12.72 32.87
CA GLY A 266 9.43 -13.36 32.60
C GLY A 266 8.54 -12.59 31.61
N VAL A 267 7.41 -13.18 31.23
CA VAL A 267 6.48 -12.61 30.22
C VAL A 267 6.07 -11.17 30.55
N GLN A 268 5.76 -10.88 31.81
CA GLN A 268 5.37 -9.54 32.26
C GLN A 268 6.46 -8.48 32.04
N ALA A 269 7.73 -8.81 32.34
CA ALA A 269 8.86 -7.90 32.12
C ALA A 269 9.04 -7.59 30.62
N LEU A 270 8.83 -8.58 29.77
CA LEU A 270 8.96 -8.46 28.32
C LEU A 270 7.81 -7.65 27.71
N LEU A 271 6.57 -7.89 28.16
CA LEU A 271 5.40 -7.07 27.79
C LEU A 271 5.60 -5.62 28.24
N GLY A 272 6.16 -5.40 29.43
CA GLY A 272 6.53 -4.08 29.93
C GLY A 272 7.56 -3.37 29.05
N ALA A 273 8.58 -4.09 28.56
CA ALA A 273 9.58 -3.55 27.64
C ALA A 273 8.99 -3.22 26.26
N GLU A 274 8.15 -4.12 25.71
CA GLU A 274 7.38 -3.90 24.48
C GLU A 274 6.55 -2.61 24.57
N ARG A 275 5.72 -2.49 25.61
CA ARG A 275 4.85 -1.33 25.83
C ARG A 275 5.65 -0.03 25.88
N LYS A 276 6.74 0.03 26.67
CA LYS A 276 7.58 1.24 26.77
C LYS A 276 8.13 1.68 25.41
N ALA A 277 8.56 0.72 24.58
CA ALA A 277 9.09 1.01 23.26
C ALA A 277 8.00 1.43 22.27
N VAL A 278 6.84 0.76 22.26
CA VAL A 278 5.72 1.12 21.38
C VAL A 278 5.13 2.48 21.71
N VAL A 279 4.96 2.81 23.00
CA VAL A 279 4.49 4.14 23.44
C VAL A 279 5.43 5.25 22.95
N LYS A 280 6.75 5.02 23.03
CA LYS A 280 7.74 5.98 22.52
C LYS A 280 7.67 6.15 21.00
N LEU A 281 7.37 5.08 20.25
CA LEU A 281 7.24 5.15 18.80
C LEU A 281 5.94 5.84 18.37
N ALA A 282 4.84 5.56 19.07
CA ALA A 282 3.52 6.10 18.79
C ALA A 282 3.51 7.64 18.77
N SER A 283 4.28 8.26 19.68
CA SER A 283 4.38 9.72 19.78
C SER A 283 5.29 10.37 18.75
N THR A 284 5.96 9.60 17.87
CA THR A 284 6.85 10.15 16.84
C THR A 284 6.07 10.73 15.66
N PRO A 285 6.58 11.78 14.99
CA PRO A 285 5.99 12.30 13.75
C PRO A 285 5.84 11.22 12.67
N THR A 286 6.82 10.31 12.56
CA THR A 286 6.76 9.16 11.64
C THR A 286 5.52 8.31 11.85
N ALA A 287 5.20 7.93 13.10
CA ALA A 287 4.02 7.11 13.38
C ALA A 287 2.73 7.85 13.04
N ARG A 288 2.59 9.12 13.44
CA ARG A 288 1.43 9.95 13.10
C ARG A 288 1.23 10.07 11.59
N ASN A 289 2.31 10.32 10.85
CA ASN A 289 2.27 10.47 9.40
C ASN A 289 1.95 9.14 8.69
N LEU A 290 2.49 8.01 9.16
CA LEU A 290 2.15 6.70 8.58
C LEU A 290 0.72 6.26 8.88
N ILE A 291 0.19 6.61 10.06
CA ILE A 291 -1.24 6.43 10.38
C ILE A 291 -2.11 7.32 9.50
N ARG A 292 -1.72 8.59 9.27
CA ARG A 292 -2.37 9.48 8.30
C ARG A 292 -2.39 8.85 6.92
N VAL A 293 -1.25 8.37 6.41
CA VAL A 293 -1.14 7.70 5.10
C VAL A 293 -2.06 6.48 5.00
N PHE A 294 -2.21 5.71 6.08
CA PHE A 294 -3.19 4.62 6.14
C PHE A 294 -4.62 5.13 5.93
N PHE A 295 -5.04 6.20 6.61
CA PHE A 295 -6.36 6.79 6.41
C PHE A 295 -6.55 7.41 5.03
N LEU A 296 -5.51 8.02 4.46
CA LEU A 296 -5.52 8.48 3.07
C LEU A 296 -5.79 7.31 2.11
N GLN A 297 -5.09 6.19 2.32
CA GLN A 297 -5.31 4.98 1.52
C GLN A 297 -6.74 4.43 1.66
N GLU A 298 -7.26 4.36 2.89
CA GLU A 298 -8.63 3.88 3.14
C GLU A 298 -9.67 4.81 2.53
N ARG A 299 -9.45 6.13 2.56
CA ARG A 299 -10.29 7.10 1.88
C ARG A 299 -10.37 6.82 0.37
N LEU A 300 -9.23 6.60 -0.29
CA LEU A 300 -9.20 6.24 -1.71
C LEU A 300 -9.86 4.89 -2.01
N LYS A 301 -9.75 3.89 -1.12
CA LYS A 301 -10.45 2.59 -1.29
C LYS A 301 -11.96 2.67 -1.04
N SER A 302 -12.39 3.69 -0.29
CA SER A 302 -13.79 3.95 0.02
C SER A 302 -14.49 4.81 -1.03
N SER A 303 -13.75 5.40 -1.97
CA SER A 303 -14.35 6.14 -3.08
C SER A 303 -14.96 5.19 -4.12
N GLY A 304 -16.02 5.66 -4.77
CA GLY A 304 -16.84 4.85 -5.67
C GLY A 304 -17.94 4.04 -4.98
N GLY A 305 -18.93 3.64 -5.76
CA GLY A 305 -20.00 2.75 -5.29
C GLY A 305 -19.49 1.33 -4.99
N LYS A 306 -20.37 0.48 -4.45
CA LYS A 306 -20.04 -0.97 -4.32
C LYS A 306 -20.09 -1.69 -5.67
N ASP A 307 -20.92 -1.21 -6.58
CA ASP A 307 -21.13 -1.81 -7.89
C ASP A 307 -20.47 -0.94 -8.97
N HIS A 308 -19.70 -1.60 -9.83
CA HIS A 308 -19.08 -0.98 -11.01
C HIS A 308 -19.86 -1.27 -12.29
N GLY A 309 -20.69 -2.32 -12.33
CA GLY A 309 -21.40 -2.75 -13.54
C GLY A 309 -20.45 -2.99 -14.73
N ILE A 310 -19.29 -3.60 -14.46
CA ILE A 310 -18.23 -3.89 -15.45
C ILE A 310 -17.83 -5.34 -15.30
N GLU A 311 -18.06 -6.14 -16.33
CA GLU A 311 -17.61 -7.54 -16.40
C GLU A 311 -16.59 -7.74 -17.53
N ARG A 312 -16.77 -6.99 -18.63
CA ARG A 312 -15.97 -7.08 -19.84
C ARG A 312 -15.22 -5.78 -20.10
N VAL A 313 -13.89 -5.91 -20.20
CA VAL A 313 -12.97 -4.81 -20.50
C VAL A 313 -12.40 -5.00 -21.90
N HIS A 314 -12.45 -3.97 -22.73
CA HIS A 314 -11.78 -3.97 -24.03
C HIS A 314 -10.64 -2.96 -24.01
N VAL A 315 -9.41 -3.41 -24.23
CA VAL A 315 -8.23 -2.55 -24.24
C VAL A 315 -7.75 -2.38 -25.68
N ILE A 316 -7.57 -1.14 -26.11
CA ILE A 316 -7.11 -0.79 -27.46
C ILE A 316 -5.69 -0.25 -27.37
N GLY A 317 -4.74 -0.95 -28.01
CA GLY A 317 -3.31 -0.73 -27.91
C GLY A 317 -2.63 -1.83 -27.10
N ALA A 318 -1.92 -2.73 -27.77
CA ALA A 318 -1.13 -3.83 -27.19
C ALA A 318 0.34 -3.47 -26.94
N GLY A 319 0.62 -2.17 -26.80
CA GLY A 319 1.88 -1.66 -26.29
C GLY A 319 2.16 -2.14 -24.85
N VAL A 320 3.22 -1.60 -24.24
CA VAL A 320 3.59 -1.97 -22.86
C VAL A 320 2.44 -1.68 -21.89
N MET A 321 1.90 -0.46 -21.90
CA MET A 321 0.82 -0.05 -20.99
C MET A 321 -0.47 -0.83 -21.21
N GLY A 322 -1.03 -0.83 -22.42
CA GLY A 322 -2.30 -1.50 -22.68
C GLY A 322 -2.24 -3.02 -22.48
N GLY A 323 -1.12 -3.65 -22.85
CA GLY A 323 -0.88 -5.06 -22.53
C GLY A 323 -0.87 -5.34 -21.03
N ASP A 324 -0.19 -4.50 -20.23
CA ASP A 324 -0.12 -4.65 -18.78
C ASP A 324 -1.47 -4.35 -18.09
N ILE A 325 -2.23 -3.36 -18.56
CA ILE A 325 -3.60 -3.06 -18.10
C ILE A 325 -4.52 -4.26 -18.36
N ALA A 326 -4.43 -4.83 -19.56
CA ALA A 326 -5.23 -5.99 -19.95
C ALA A 326 -4.88 -7.22 -19.11
N ALA A 327 -3.59 -7.51 -18.94
CA ALA A 327 -3.10 -8.61 -18.13
C ALA A 327 -3.52 -8.47 -16.66
N TRP A 328 -3.36 -7.27 -16.08
CA TRP A 328 -3.74 -7.01 -14.70
C TRP A 328 -5.25 -7.17 -14.49
N SER A 329 -6.08 -6.63 -15.39
CA SER A 329 -7.54 -6.77 -15.31
C SER A 329 -7.98 -8.23 -15.38
N ALA A 330 -7.39 -9.03 -16.28
CA ALA A 330 -7.67 -10.47 -16.39
C ALA A 330 -7.24 -11.26 -15.13
N TYR A 331 -6.06 -10.93 -14.57
CA TYR A 331 -5.58 -11.49 -13.31
C TYR A 331 -6.54 -11.21 -12.15
N ARG A 332 -7.19 -10.05 -12.17
CA ARG A 332 -8.16 -9.60 -11.16
C ARG A 332 -9.57 -10.16 -11.35
N GLY A 333 -9.82 -10.92 -12.43
CA GLY A 333 -11.06 -11.68 -12.62
C GLY A 333 -11.95 -11.21 -13.76
N PHE A 334 -11.60 -10.12 -14.44
CA PHE A 334 -12.40 -9.57 -15.54
C PHE A 334 -12.19 -10.34 -16.84
N GLN A 335 -13.20 -10.36 -17.71
CA GLN A 335 -13.04 -10.83 -19.08
C GLN A 335 -12.45 -9.69 -19.91
N VAL A 336 -11.34 -9.95 -20.61
CA VAL A 336 -10.56 -8.91 -21.28
C VAL A 336 -10.28 -9.29 -22.73
N THR A 337 -10.55 -8.37 -23.64
CA THR A 337 -10.11 -8.43 -25.04
C THR A 337 -9.07 -7.35 -25.30
N LEU A 338 -7.97 -7.70 -25.99
CA LEU A 338 -6.88 -6.81 -26.32
C LEU A 338 -6.77 -6.64 -27.84
N ASN A 339 -7.01 -5.42 -28.31
CA ASN A 339 -6.92 -5.04 -29.71
C ASN A 339 -5.66 -4.23 -30.01
N ASP A 340 -5.11 -4.41 -31.22
CA ASP A 340 -4.09 -3.57 -31.81
C ASP A 340 -4.22 -3.64 -33.35
N ARG A 341 -3.51 -2.77 -34.08
CA ARG A 341 -3.52 -2.74 -35.55
C ARG A 341 -2.85 -3.96 -36.20
N GLU A 342 -1.95 -4.64 -35.48
CA GLU A 342 -1.22 -5.79 -36.02
C GLU A 342 -1.08 -6.90 -34.97
N GLN A 343 -1.21 -8.15 -35.41
CA GLN A 343 -1.17 -9.34 -34.56
C GLN A 343 0.11 -9.44 -33.73
N ARG A 344 1.27 -9.02 -34.29
CA ARG A 344 2.56 -9.05 -33.59
C ARG A 344 2.57 -8.28 -32.27
N PHE A 345 1.81 -7.18 -32.16
CA PHE A 345 1.76 -6.39 -30.93
C PHE A 345 0.94 -7.12 -29.86
N ILE A 346 -0.17 -7.73 -30.27
CA ILE A 346 -1.01 -8.59 -29.42
C ILE A 346 -0.18 -9.78 -28.91
N ASP A 347 0.49 -10.52 -29.79
CA ASP A 347 1.29 -11.70 -29.41
C ASP A 347 2.38 -11.37 -28.39
N ASN A 348 3.06 -10.24 -28.58
CA ASN A 348 4.06 -9.73 -27.64
C ASN A 348 3.45 -9.42 -26.26
N ALA A 349 2.26 -8.80 -26.23
CA ALA A 349 1.55 -8.52 -24.98
C ALA A 349 1.04 -9.80 -24.29
N MET A 350 0.55 -10.77 -25.05
CA MET A 350 0.09 -12.07 -24.55
C MET A 350 1.24 -12.85 -23.90
N THR A 351 2.44 -12.80 -24.50
CA THR A 351 3.65 -13.42 -23.94
C THR A 351 4.00 -12.82 -22.57
N ARG A 352 4.08 -11.48 -22.47
CA ARG A 352 4.33 -10.78 -21.20
C ARG A 352 3.25 -11.09 -20.15
N SER A 353 2.00 -11.20 -20.57
CA SER A 353 0.88 -11.56 -19.71
C SER A 353 1.05 -12.97 -19.12
N GLY A 354 1.49 -13.93 -19.93
CA GLY A 354 1.82 -15.29 -19.47
C GLY A 354 2.90 -15.30 -18.39
N GLU A 355 3.95 -14.51 -18.55
CA GLU A 355 5.01 -14.36 -17.53
C GLU A 355 4.47 -13.75 -16.23
N LEU A 356 3.62 -12.72 -16.32
CA LEU A 356 2.96 -12.12 -15.16
C LEU A 356 2.13 -13.16 -14.41
N PHE A 357 1.32 -13.94 -15.13
CA PHE A 357 0.48 -14.98 -14.54
C PHE A 357 1.31 -16.09 -13.90
N ALA A 358 2.39 -16.53 -14.53
CA ALA A 358 3.30 -17.52 -13.94
C ALA A 358 3.93 -17.04 -12.62
N ARG A 359 4.29 -15.74 -12.55
CA ARG A 359 4.88 -15.15 -11.33
C ARG A 359 3.85 -14.94 -10.20
N LYS A 360 2.65 -14.46 -10.54
CA LYS A 360 1.63 -14.05 -9.55
C LYS A 360 0.70 -15.19 -9.13
N VAL A 361 0.39 -16.13 -10.02
CA VAL A 361 -0.44 -17.30 -9.73
C VAL A 361 0.47 -18.47 -9.35
N LYS A 362 0.67 -18.62 -8.04
CA LYS A 362 1.52 -19.69 -7.47
C LYS A 362 0.94 -21.09 -7.69
N ASP A 363 -0.38 -21.21 -7.71
CA ASP A 363 -1.12 -22.44 -7.96
C ASP A 363 -1.26 -22.69 -9.47
N GLU A 364 -0.54 -23.68 -9.98
CA GLU A 364 -0.47 -23.99 -11.40
C GLU A 364 -1.82 -24.36 -12.00
N SER A 365 -2.70 -25.03 -11.24
CA SER A 365 -4.03 -25.45 -11.69
C SER A 365 -4.94 -24.25 -12.07
N LYS A 366 -4.69 -23.08 -11.49
CA LYS A 366 -5.48 -21.86 -11.71
C LYS A 366 -4.97 -21.00 -12.85
N ARG A 367 -3.75 -21.26 -13.36
CA ARG A 367 -3.11 -20.41 -14.38
C ARG A 367 -3.88 -20.40 -15.69
N ALA A 368 -4.33 -21.56 -16.15
CA ALA A 368 -5.08 -21.70 -17.41
C ALA A 368 -6.41 -20.90 -17.36
N ALA A 369 -7.13 -20.97 -16.24
CA ALA A 369 -8.37 -20.23 -16.06
C ALA A 369 -8.16 -18.70 -16.05
N VAL A 370 -7.05 -18.23 -15.48
CA VAL A 370 -6.69 -16.80 -15.52
C VAL A 370 -6.32 -16.37 -16.95
N ALA A 371 -5.49 -17.17 -17.63
CA ALA A 371 -5.05 -16.89 -19.00
C ALA A 371 -6.23 -16.83 -19.98
N ALA A 372 -7.22 -17.72 -19.84
CA ALA A 372 -8.40 -17.79 -20.70
C ALA A 372 -9.30 -16.54 -20.65
N ARG A 373 -9.15 -15.69 -19.62
CA ARG A 373 -9.86 -14.41 -19.50
C ARG A 373 -9.28 -13.32 -20.39
N LEU A 374 -8.02 -13.42 -20.80
CA LEU A 374 -7.38 -12.47 -21.71
C LEU A 374 -7.35 -13.05 -23.12
N ARG A 375 -7.95 -12.34 -24.08
CA ARG A 375 -8.02 -12.78 -25.48
C ARG A 375 -7.50 -11.69 -26.41
N GLY A 376 -6.69 -12.06 -27.38
CA GLY A 376 -6.33 -11.18 -28.49
C GLY A 376 -7.53 -10.97 -29.42
N ASP A 377 -7.69 -9.75 -29.91
CA ASP A 377 -8.81 -9.35 -30.77
C ASP A 377 -8.33 -8.38 -31.85
N LEU A 378 -7.82 -8.90 -32.96
CA LEU A 378 -7.30 -8.08 -34.07
C LEU A 378 -8.41 -7.25 -34.76
N ALA A 379 -9.63 -7.79 -34.83
CA ALA A 379 -10.77 -7.13 -35.50
C ALA A 379 -11.41 -6.02 -34.65
N GLY A 380 -11.17 -6.04 -33.33
CA GLY A 380 -11.75 -5.07 -32.40
C GLY A 380 -13.22 -5.33 -32.09
N ASP A 381 -13.71 -6.56 -32.31
CA ASP A 381 -15.12 -6.93 -32.13
C ASP A 381 -15.55 -6.95 -30.66
N GLY A 382 -14.59 -7.07 -29.73
CA GLY A 382 -14.81 -6.99 -28.30
C GLY A 382 -15.37 -5.66 -27.84
N ALA A 383 -15.14 -4.57 -28.57
CA ALA A 383 -15.64 -3.23 -28.24
C ALA A 383 -17.17 -3.17 -28.12
N ALA A 384 -17.89 -3.95 -28.94
CA ALA A 384 -19.36 -3.97 -28.93
C ALA A 384 -19.96 -4.64 -27.68
N GLN A 385 -19.19 -5.49 -27.00
CA GLN A 385 -19.65 -6.24 -25.83
C GLN A 385 -19.12 -5.68 -24.51
N ALA A 386 -18.11 -4.82 -24.58
CA ALA A 386 -17.41 -4.26 -23.43
C ALA A 386 -18.30 -3.32 -22.60
N ASP A 387 -18.18 -3.40 -21.27
CA ASP A 387 -18.72 -2.41 -20.33
C ASP A 387 -17.78 -1.22 -20.17
N LEU A 388 -16.48 -1.47 -20.35
CA LEU A 388 -15.41 -0.49 -20.24
C LEU A 388 -14.43 -0.67 -21.41
N VAL A 389 -14.25 0.37 -22.20
CA VAL A 389 -13.22 0.48 -23.23
C VAL A 389 -12.07 1.34 -22.68
N ILE A 390 -10.84 0.85 -22.76
CA ILE A 390 -9.63 1.56 -22.32
C ILE A 390 -8.71 1.75 -23.52
N GLU A 391 -8.53 2.98 -23.94
CA GLU A 391 -7.59 3.36 -24.98
C GLU A 391 -6.19 3.60 -24.39
N ALA A 392 -5.19 2.94 -24.98
CA ALA A 392 -3.78 3.04 -24.61
C ALA A 392 -2.86 3.02 -25.85
N ILE A 393 -3.26 3.74 -26.91
CA ILE A 393 -2.49 3.97 -28.13
C ILE A 393 -1.48 5.11 -27.95
N ILE A 394 -0.76 5.43 -29.02
CA ILE A 394 0.25 6.49 -29.04
C ILE A 394 -0.32 7.84 -28.59
N GLU A 395 0.53 8.66 -27.99
CA GLU A 395 0.18 9.98 -27.44
C GLU A 395 0.07 11.02 -28.57
N GLN A 396 -0.93 10.87 -29.44
CA GLN A 396 -1.27 11.83 -30.51
C GLN A 396 -2.77 12.09 -30.51
N ALA A 397 -3.16 13.35 -30.35
CA ALA A 397 -4.57 13.75 -30.22
C ALA A 397 -5.42 13.30 -31.42
N GLN A 398 -4.95 13.53 -32.65
CA GLN A 398 -5.70 13.14 -33.85
C GLN A 398 -5.94 11.62 -33.93
N ALA A 399 -4.90 10.82 -33.67
CA ALA A 399 -5.02 9.35 -33.69
C ALA A 399 -6.03 8.84 -32.65
N LYS A 400 -6.07 9.46 -31.47
CA LYS A 400 -7.06 9.16 -30.42
C LYS A 400 -8.46 9.54 -30.84
N ARG A 401 -8.66 10.74 -31.39
CA ARG A 401 -9.96 11.22 -31.89
C ARG A 401 -10.52 10.32 -32.99
N ASP A 402 -9.68 9.95 -33.97
CA ASP A 402 -10.07 9.05 -35.07
C ASP A 402 -10.51 7.68 -34.53
N LEU A 403 -9.78 7.15 -33.53
CA LEU A 403 -10.12 5.91 -32.87
C LEU A 403 -11.48 6.01 -32.14
N TYR A 404 -11.70 7.10 -31.40
CA TYR A 404 -12.96 7.28 -30.68
C TYR A 404 -14.16 7.36 -31.62
N ALA A 405 -14.02 8.10 -32.73
CA ALA A 405 -15.07 8.20 -33.75
C ALA A 405 -15.41 6.83 -34.37
N ALA A 406 -14.42 5.94 -34.51
CA ALA A 406 -14.63 4.59 -35.03
C ALA A 406 -15.24 3.62 -34.00
N VAL A 407 -14.86 3.74 -32.73
CA VAL A 407 -15.22 2.79 -31.67
C VAL A 407 -16.54 3.16 -31.01
N GLU A 408 -16.78 4.44 -30.75
CA GLU A 408 -17.95 4.90 -30.01
C GLU A 408 -19.28 4.40 -30.62
N PRO A 409 -19.52 4.45 -31.94
CA PRO A 409 -20.78 3.95 -32.51
C PRO A 409 -20.99 2.44 -32.33
N ARG A 410 -19.91 1.67 -32.15
CA ARG A 410 -19.96 0.21 -31.97
C ARG A 410 -20.20 -0.19 -30.52
N MET A 411 -19.92 0.70 -29.56
CA MET A 411 -20.07 0.42 -28.13
C MET A 411 -21.54 0.30 -27.73
N LYS A 412 -21.85 -0.67 -26.88
CA LYS A 412 -23.19 -0.84 -26.33
C LYS A 412 -23.65 0.40 -25.51
N PRO A 413 -24.97 0.60 -25.34
CA PRO A 413 -25.48 1.63 -24.45
C PRO A 413 -24.96 1.44 -23.01
N GLY A 414 -24.58 2.52 -22.35
CA GLY A 414 -24.08 2.46 -20.96
C GLY A 414 -22.61 2.09 -20.80
N ALA A 415 -21.92 1.70 -21.88
CA ALA A 415 -20.48 1.42 -21.84
C ALA A 415 -19.66 2.71 -21.64
N LEU A 416 -18.58 2.59 -20.87
CA LEU A 416 -17.66 3.69 -20.59
C LEU A 416 -16.51 3.68 -21.59
N LEU A 417 -16.13 4.85 -22.11
CA LEU A 417 -14.92 5.02 -22.91
C LEU A 417 -13.89 5.74 -22.05
N THR A 418 -12.69 5.19 -21.94
CA THR A 418 -11.61 5.80 -21.16
C THR A 418 -10.32 5.89 -21.94
N THR A 419 -9.50 6.88 -21.61
CA THR A 419 -8.18 7.07 -22.20
C THR A 419 -7.09 7.04 -21.13
N ASN A 420 -6.01 6.29 -21.41
CA ASN A 420 -4.77 6.28 -20.64
C ASN A 420 -3.78 7.31 -21.23
N THR A 421 -4.23 8.54 -21.51
CA THR A 421 -3.34 9.65 -21.85
C THR A 421 -2.57 10.10 -20.60
N SER A 422 -1.34 10.57 -20.80
CA SER A 422 -0.45 11.03 -19.73
C SER A 422 -0.33 12.56 -19.67
N SER A 423 -0.72 13.25 -20.76
CA SER A 423 -0.43 14.67 -20.96
C SER A 423 -1.50 15.45 -21.72
N ILE A 424 -2.26 14.81 -22.63
CA ILE A 424 -3.24 15.51 -23.48
C ILE A 424 -4.44 15.93 -22.62
N PRO A 425 -4.84 17.22 -22.63
CA PRO A 425 -6.03 17.69 -21.91
C PRO A 425 -7.30 16.98 -22.39
N LEU A 426 -8.12 16.48 -21.45
CA LEU A 426 -9.33 15.74 -21.84
C LEU A 426 -10.37 16.59 -22.58
N VAL A 427 -10.40 17.89 -22.31
CA VAL A 427 -11.31 18.81 -23.00
C VAL A 427 -11.09 18.74 -24.51
N GLU A 428 -9.84 18.65 -24.95
CA GLU A 428 -9.47 18.52 -26.36
C GLU A 428 -9.95 17.20 -27.00
N LEU A 429 -9.94 16.11 -26.23
CA LEU A 429 -10.35 14.79 -26.70
C LEU A 429 -11.87 14.60 -26.69
N ARG A 430 -12.54 15.27 -25.76
CA ARG A 430 -13.98 15.17 -25.51
C ARG A 430 -14.83 15.74 -26.64
N ASP A 431 -14.42 16.87 -27.22
CA ASP A 431 -15.29 17.69 -28.08
C ASP A 431 -15.78 16.97 -29.35
N HIS A 432 -15.16 15.82 -29.68
CA HIS A 432 -15.50 14.99 -30.82
C HIS A 432 -16.35 13.74 -30.47
N LEU A 433 -16.77 13.59 -29.21
CA LEU A 433 -17.55 12.45 -28.74
C LEU A 433 -19.05 12.74 -28.76
N ALA A 434 -19.84 11.74 -29.16
CA ALA A 434 -21.30 11.81 -29.09
C ALA A 434 -21.83 11.68 -27.65
N ARG A 435 -21.10 10.97 -26.77
CA ARG A 435 -21.51 10.66 -25.38
C ARG A 435 -20.42 11.08 -24.37
N PRO A 436 -20.12 12.38 -24.25
CA PRO A 436 -19.08 12.86 -23.34
C PRO A 436 -19.36 12.52 -21.86
N ALA A 437 -20.61 12.31 -21.47
CA ALA A 437 -20.97 11.88 -20.11
C ALA A 437 -20.33 10.55 -19.67
N GLN A 438 -20.02 9.67 -20.63
CA GLN A 438 -19.44 8.33 -20.43
C GLN A 438 -17.95 8.26 -20.76
N PHE A 439 -17.34 9.42 -21.03
CA PHE A 439 -15.92 9.56 -21.30
C PHE A 439 -15.18 10.04 -20.05
N ALA A 440 -13.98 9.51 -19.83
CA ALA A 440 -13.08 9.97 -18.77
C ALA A 440 -11.64 9.58 -19.07
N GLY A 441 -10.69 10.24 -18.40
CA GLY A 441 -9.33 9.74 -18.36
C GLY A 441 -9.19 8.69 -17.26
N LEU A 442 -8.46 7.62 -17.55
CA LEU A 442 -8.15 6.55 -16.62
C LEU A 442 -6.66 6.26 -16.71
N HIS A 443 -5.88 7.08 -16.02
CA HIS A 443 -4.42 7.13 -16.18
C HIS A 443 -3.72 6.19 -15.18
N TYR A 444 -3.07 5.18 -15.73
CA TYR A 444 -2.28 4.17 -15.03
C TYR A 444 -0.79 4.51 -15.06
N PHE A 445 -0.06 4.03 -14.06
CA PHE A 445 1.39 4.21 -13.96
C PHE A 445 2.14 2.90 -14.23
N ASN A 446 3.24 2.99 -14.95
CA ASN A 446 4.11 1.85 -15.27
C ASN A 446 5.07 1.55 -14.10
N PRO A 447 5.25 0.27 -13.67
CA PRO A 447 4.52 -0.94 -14.05
C PRO A 447 3.16 -1.08 -13.38
N VAL A 448 2.13 -1.42 -14.18
CA VAL A 448 0.74 -1.50 -13.71
C VAL A 448 0.58 -2.51 -12.58
N ALA A 449 1.33 -3.61 -12.56
CA ALA A 449 1.25 -4.62 -11.50
C ALA A 449 1.86 -4.19 -10.15
N LEU A 450 2.58 -3.07 -10.11
CA LEU A 450 3.28 -2.56 -8.93
C LEU A 450 2.73 -1.22 -8.45
N MET A 451 2.37 -0.32 -9.37
CA MET A 451 1.89 1.01 -9.04
C MET A 451 0.44 0.94 -8.52
N PRO A 452 0.14 1.41 -7.30
CA PRO A 452 -1.18 1.26 -6.71
C PRO A 452 -2.18 2.30 -7.20
N LEU A 453 -1.73 3.46 -7.68
CA LEU A 453 -2.60 4.58 -8.05
C LEU A 453 -3.18 4.44 -9.46
N VAL A 454 -4.39 4.94 -9.66
CA VAL A 454 -4.97 5.30 -10.96
C VAL A 454 -5.64 6.66 -10.83
N GLU A 455 -5.30 7.60 -11.71
CA GLU A 455 -5.96 8.91 -11.77
C GLU A 455 -7.24 8.80 -12.61
N ILE A 456 -8.37 9.21 -12.04
CA ILE A 456 -9.65 9.36 -12.74
C ILE A 456 -9.77 10.83 -13.11
N ILE A 457 -9.55 11.12 -14.39
CA ILE A 457 -9.43 12.49 -14.86
C ILE A 457 -10.80 12.98 -15.34
N ARG A 458 -11.23 14.10 -14.76
CA ARG A 458 -12.52 14.75 -15.03
C ARG A 458 -12.43 15.76 -16.15
N HIS A 459 -13.52 15.88 -16.89
CA HIS A 459 -13.82 17.03 -17.72
C HIS A 459 -15.24 17.53 -17.40
N ASP A 460 -15.58 18.72 -17.86
CA ASP A 460 -16.82 19.45 -17.59
C ASP A 460 -18.10 18.81 -18.18
N GLY A 461 -17.95 17.75 -18.97
CA GLY A 461 -19.07 16.98 -19.54
C GLY A 461 -19.25 15.58 -18.93
N MET A 462 -18.38 15.17 -17.99
CA MET A 462 -18.37 13.83 -17.41
C MET A 462 -19.47 13.69 -16.35
N SER A 463 -20.19 12.56 -16.35
CA SER A 463 -21.23 12.31 -15.34
C SER A 463 -20.63 11.85 -13.99
N PRO A 464 -21.24 12.20 -12.84
CA PRO A 464 -20.84 11.66 -11.54
C PRO A 464 -20.93 10.13 -11.46
N GLU A 465 -21.86 9.52 -12.20
CA GLU A 465 -22.00 8.06 -12.28
C GLU A 465 -20.77 7.40 -12.90
N THR A 466 -20.23 7.98 -13.98
CA THR A 466 -19.00 7.50 -14.62
C THR A 466 -17.84 7.47 -13.63
N GLU A 467 -17.67 8.53 -12.82
CA GLU A 467 -16.63 8.56 -11.80
C GLU A 467 -16.82 7.45 -10.76
N GLN A 468 -18.05 7.27 -10.26
CA GLN A 468 -18.35 6.26 -9.25
C GLN A 468 -18.07 4.84 -9.77
N ARG A 469 -18.46 4.55 -11.02
CA ARG A 469 -18.22 3.25 -11.65
C ARG A 469 -16.74 2.99 -11.89
N LEU A 470 -15.99 4.00 -12.35
CA LEU A 470 -14.53 3.89 -12.54
C LEU A 470 -13.80 3.72 -11.22
N ALA A 471 -14.17 4.45 -10.17
CA ALA A 471 -13.59 4.29 -8.84
C ALA A 471 -13.86 2.88 -8.27
N ALA A 472 -15.09 2.38 -8.43
CA ALA A 472 -15.46 1.01 -8.05
C ALA A 472 -14.68 -0.05 -8.85
N PHE A 473 -14.46 0.18 -10.15
CA PHE A 473 -13.63 -0.68 -10.99
C PHE A 473 -12.17 -0.69 -10.55
N CYS A 474 -11.55 0.48 -10.33
CA CYS A 474 -10.19 0.61 -9.80
C CYS A 474 -10.02 -0.19 -8.51
N LYS A 475 -10.98 -0.09 -7.58
CA LYS A 475 -10.99 -0.89 -6.35
C LYS A 475 -11.05 -2.39 -6.63
N ALA A 476 -11.91 -2.84 -7.54
CA ALA A 476 -12.05 -4.25 -7.89
C ALA A 476 -10.73 -4.83 -8.47
N ILE A 477 -9.94 -4.01 -9.18
CA ILE A 477 -8.59 -4.35 -9.64
C ILE A 477 -7.48 -4.02 -8.62
N ASP A 478 -7.81 -3.67 -7.37
CA ASP A 478 -6.86 -3.30 -6.29
C ASP A 478 -5.92 -2.16 -6.67
N LYS A 479 -6.54 -1.13 -7.23
CA LYS A 479 -5.98 0.19 -7.44
C LYS A 479 -6.68 1.21 -6.55
N LEU A 480 -5.96 2.28 -6.27
CA LEU A 480 -6.41 3.44 -5.51
C LEU A 480 -6.85 4.51 -6.52
N PRO A 481 -8.16 4.73 -6.70
CA PRO A 481 -8.65 5.79 -7.58
C PRO A 481 -8.47 7.16 -6.93
N VAL A 482 -7.87 8.10 -7.66
CA VAL A 482 -7.82 9.52 -7.28
C VAL A 482 -8.53 10.36 -8.35
N PRO A 483 -9.66 10.99 -8.03
CA PRO A 483 -10.29 11.94 -8.93
C PRO A 483 -9.43 13.20 -9.07
N VAL A 484 -9.13 13.59 -10.31
CA VAL A 484 -8.31 14.76 -10.66
C VAL A 484 -8.96 15.57 -11.77
N ALA A 485 -8.69 16.88 -11.84
CA ALA A 485 -9.10 17.71 -12.96
C ALA A 485 -8.25 17.42 -14.22
N GLY A 486 -8.84 17.61 -15.40
CA GLY A 486 -8.18 17.45 -16.70
C GLY A 486 -7.21 18.56 -17.10
N THR A 487 -6.38 19.04 -16.17
CA THR A 487 -5.29 19.98 -16.47
C THR A 487 -4.09 19.26 -17.11
N PRO A 488 -3.22 19.94 -17.89
CA PRO A 488 -2.00 19.33 -18.43
C PRO A 488 -1.18 18.62 -17.34
N GLY A 489 -0.81 17.35 -17.59
CA GLY A 489 -0.09 16.49 -16.64
C GLY A 489 -0.85 16.09 -15.36
N PHE A 490 -2.14 16.42 -15.27
CA PHE A 490 -3.04 16.07 -14.16
C PHE A 490 -2.47 16.46 -12.79
N LEU A 491 -2.38 15.51 -11.86
CA LEU A 491 -1.78 15.74 -10.55
C LEU A 491 -0.35 15.19 -10.50
N VAL A 492 -0.16 13.90 -10.73
CA VAL A 492 1.12 13.22 -10.45
C VAL A 492 2.22 13.69 -11.37
N ASN A 493 1.99 13.72 -12.69
CA ASN A 493 3.01 14.14 -13.65
C ASN A 493 3.33 15.63 -13.49
N ARG A 494 2.30 16.47 -13.28
CA ARG A 494 2.43 17.91 -13.04
C ARG A 494 3.32 18.21 -11.82
N VAL A 495 3.05 17.56 -10.68
CA VAL A 495 3.84 17.76 -9.44
C VAL A 495 5.25 17.17 -9.55
N LEU A 496 5.43 16.05 -10.25
CA LEU A 496 6.72 15.38 -10.39
C LEU A 496 7.66 16.09 -11.37
N PHE A 497 7.11 16.75 -12.38
CA PHE A 497 7.89 17.33 -13.48
C PHE A 497 8.94 18.38 -13.02
N PRO A 498 8.61 19.39 -12.20
CA PRO A 498 9.61 20.35 -11.71
C PRO A 498 10.76 19.71 -10.94
N TYR A 499 10.49 18.65 -10.16
CA TYR A 499 11.51 17.89 -9.43
C TYR A 499 12.50 17.18 -10.36
N LEU A 500 12.00 16.54 -11.42
CA LEU A 500 12.85 15.86 -12.39
C LEU A 500 13.63 16.86 -13.24
N LEU A 501 12.98 17.94 -13.65
CA LEU A 501 13.60 19.00 -14.43
C LEU A 501 14.75 19.66 -13.67
N GLU A 502 14.56 19.92 -12.38
CA GLU A 502 15.62 20.51 -11.54
C GLU A 502 16.78 19.54 -11.34
N ALA A 503 16.51 18.23 -11.23
CA ALA A 503 17.57 17.23 -11.15
C ALA A 503 18.44 17.20 -12.42
N VAL A 504 17.83 17.28 -13.60
CA VAL A 504 18.56 17.34 -14.88
C VAL A 504 19.29 18.69 -15.05
N THR A 505 18.70 19.78 -14.55
CA THR A 505 19.35 21.10 -14.50
C THR A 505 20.61 21.06 -13.62
N ALA A 506 20.50 20.53 -12.40
CA ALA A 506 21.62 20.32 -11.49
C ALA A 506 22.72 19.43 -12.09
N LEU A 507 22.34 18.39 -12.84
CA LEU A 507 23.29 17.54 -13.58
C LEU A 507 24.02 18.34 -14.67
N SER A 508 23.30 19.18 -15.41
CA SER A 508 23.85 20.03 -16.48
C SER A 508 24.79 21.11 -15.94
N GLU A 509 24.56 21.57 -14.71
CA GLU A 509 25.46 22.48 -13.96
C GLU A 509 26.70 21.76 -13.36
N GLY A 510 26.85 20.46 -13.61
CA GLY A 510 28.03 19.68 -13.23
C GLY A 510 27.94 18.96 -11.89
N ILE A 511 26.77 18.93 -11.24
CA ILE A 511 26.59 18.13 -10.01
C ILE A 511 26.53 16.65 -10.40
N PRO A 512 27.39 15.78 -9.85
CA PRO A 512 27.39 14.36 -10.21
C PRO A 512 26.03 13.70 -9.92
N GLY A 513 25.47 12.99 -10.91
CA GLY A 513 24.19 12.29 -10.78
C GLY A 513 24.05 11.44 -9.50
N PRO A 514 25.08 10.67 -9.06
CA PRO A 514 24.98 9.87 -7.84
C PRO A 514 24.82 10.71 -6.57
N VAL A 515 25.31 11.96 -6.57
CA VAL A 515 25.11 12.92 -5.47
C VAL A 515 23.67 13.41 -5.46
N ILE A 516 23.10 13.74 -6.63
CA ILE A 516 21.69 14.14 -6.79
C ILE A 516 20.76 13.00 -6.34
N ASP A 517 20.99 11.78 -6.82
CA ASP A 517 20.25 10.60 -6.42
C ASP A 517 20.30 10.36 -4.90
N LYS A 518 21.49 10.49 -4.32
CA LYS A 518 21.69 10.30 -2.88
C LYS A 518 20.97 11.37 -2.06
N ALA A 519 20.90 12.62 -2.52
CA ALA A 519 20.16 13.69 -1.84
C ALA A 519 18.65 13.37 -1.80
N ALA A 520 18.06 12.97 -2.93
CA ALA A 520 16.65 12.59 -2.98
C ALA A 520 16.32 11.34 -2.14
N VAL A 521 17.14 10.30 -2.21
CA VAL A 521 16.97 9.09 -1.39
C VAL A 521 17.19 9.39 0.10
N LYS A 522 18.08 10.36 0.41
CA LYS A 522 18.25 10.87 1.78
C LYS A 522 17.03 11.64 2.27
N PHE A 523 16.37 12.42 1.43
CA PHE A 523 15.11 13.06 1.79
C PHE A 523 14.02 12.04 2.10
N GLY A 524 14.00 10.94 1.35
CA GLY A 524 13.08 9.82 1.54
C GLY A 524 12.40 9.31 0.27
N MET A 525 12.80 9.79 -0.92
CA MET A 525 12.28 9.32 -2.20
C MET A 525 12.66 7.85 -2.46
N PRO A 526 11.82 7.06 -3.16
CA PRO A 526 12.06 5.62 -3.36
C PRO A 526 13.22 5.34 -4.32
N MET A 527 13.51 6.30 -5.21
CA MET A 527 14.53 6.24 -6.24
C MET A 527 15.12 7.64 -6.42
N GLY A 528 16.39 7.72 -6.82
CA GLY A 528 16.99 9.00 -7.19
C GLY A 528 16.43 9.54 -8.52
N PRO A 529 16.34 10.86 -8.71
CA PRO A 529 15.67 11.43 -9.87
C PRO A 529 16.39 11.15 -11.19
N ILE A 530 17.72 11.04 -11.20
CA ILE A 530 18.46 10.73 -12.43
C ILE A 530 18.17 9.29 -12.86
N GLU A 531 18.19 8.37 -11.90
CA GLU A 531 17.81 6.98 -12.13
C GLU A 531 16.33 6.84 -12.55
N LEU A 532 15.44 7.68 -12.00
CA LEU A 532 14.03 7.69 -12.33
C LEU A 532 13.77 8.19 -13.76
N VAL A 533 14.40 9.29 -14.18
CA VAL A 533 14.31 9.80 -15.56
C VAL A 533 14.73 8.73 -16.56
N ASP A 534 15.84 8.04 -16.32
CA ASP A 534 16.31 6.95 -17.18
C ASP A 534 15.39 5.72 -17.17
N THR A 535 14.73 5.46 -16.04
CA THR A 535 13.80 4.33 -15.90
C THR A 535 12.49 4.57 -16.66
N VAL A 536 11.96 5.79 -16.59
CA VAL A 536 10.77 6.22 -17.35
C VAL A 536 11.12 6.28 -18.85
N GLY A 537 12.29 6.81 -19.16
CA GLY A 537 12.81 6.98 -20.50
C GLY A 537 12.82 8.44 -20.93
N LEU A 538 13.92 8.87 -21.52
CA LEU A 538 14.14 10.27 -21.90
C LEU A 538 13.16 10.76 -22.98
N ASP A 539 12.67 9.87 -23.83
CA ASP A 539 11.69 10.19 -24.89
C ASP A 539 10.30 10.46 -24.33
N VAL A 540 9.89 9.69 -23.32
CA VAL A 540 8.65 9.96 -22.58
C VAL A 540 8.79 11.27 -21.81
N GLY A 541 9.94 11.49 -21.15
CA GLY A 541 10.24 12.74 -20.45
C GLY A 541 10.19 13.96 -21.38
N ALA A 542 10.72 13.86 -22.60
CA ALA A 542 10.68 14.92 -23.60
C ALA A 542 9.24 15.23 -24.06
N GLY A 543 8.40 14.21 -24.27
CA GLY A 543 6.98 14.40 -24.60
C GLY A 543 6.22 15.12 -23.49
N VAL A 544 6.42 14.72 -22.23
CA VAL A 544 5.81 15.39 -21.06
C VAL A 544 6.33 16.83 -20.92
N ALA A 545 7.63 17.06 -21.17
CA ALA A 545 8.22 18.39 -21.12
C ALA A 545 7.63 19.33 -22.18
N ALA A 546 7.35 18.85 -23.39
CA ALA A 546 6.77 19.65 -24.46
C ALA A 546 5.38 20.22 -24.09
N GLU A 547 4.60 19.47 -23.32
CA GLU A 547 3.26 19.89 -22.86
C GLU A 547 3.32 20.72 -21.57
N LEU A 548 4.10 20.27 -20.57
CA LEU A 548 4.12 20.90 -19.24
C LEU A 548 4.99 22.14 -19.16
N ALA A 549 6.11 22.22 -19.89
CA ALA A 549 7.01 23.36 -19.77
C ALA A 549 6.37 24.69 -20.21
N PRO A 550 5.64 24.77 -21.35
CA PRO A 550 4.90 25.97 -21.72
C PRO A 550 3.79 26.30 -20.72
N PHE A 551 3.05 25.28 -20.27
CA PHE A 551 1.96 25.46 -19.30
C PHE A 551 2.44 26.02 -17.95
N LEU A 552 3.58 25.53 -17.47
CA LEU A 552 4.15 25.94 -16.18
C LEU A 552 5.06 27.17 -16.26
N GLY A 553 5.37 27.65 -17.47
CA GLY A 553 6.29 28.76 -17.71
C GLY A 553 7.73 28.45 -17.31
N ILE A 554 8.18 27.20 -17.48
CA ILE A 554 9.53 26.76 -17.08
C ILE A 554 10.36 26.45 -18.32
N GLU A 555 11.61 26.93 -18.36
CA GLU A 555 12.53 26.59 -19.44
C GLU A 555 13.04 25.15 -19.34
N VAL A 556 13.04 24.43 -20.45
CA VAL A 556 13.60 23.08 -20.54
C VAL A 556 15.10 23.17 -20.78
N PRO A 557 15.96 22.55 -19.94
CA PRO A 557 17.40 22.52 -20.17
C PRO A 557 17.76 21.96 -21.54
N ALA A 558 18.84 22.48 -22.15
CA ALA A 558 19.31 22.03 -23.46
C ALA A 558 19.52 20.50 -23.54
N ALA A 559 19.92 19.88 -22.43
CA ALA A 559 20.09 18.43 -22.29
C ALA A 559 18.82 17.61 -22.56
N LEU A 560 17.63 18.20 -22.39
CA LEU A 560 16.33 17.61 -22.72
C LEU A 560 15.72 18.22 -23.99
N ALA A 561 16.09 19.45 -24.35
CA ALA A 561 15.55 20.16 -25.52
C ALA A 561 16.14 19.68 -26.86
N GLY A 562 17.35 19.09 -26.88
CA GLY A 562 18.06 18.68 -28.10
C GLY A 562 17.55 17.41 -28.81
N GLY A 563 16.46 16.81 -28.34
CA GLY A 563 16.01 15.50 -28.80
C GLY A 563 16.88 14.36 -28.24
N VAL A 564 16.25 13.22 -27.96
CA VAL A 564 16.95 12.07 -27.38
C VAL A 564 17.82 11.40 -28.45
N GLU A 565 19.12 11.29 -28.21
CA GLU A 565 20.03 10.56 -29.11
C GLU A 565 19.52 9.13 -29.34
N ALA A 566 19.54 8.68 -30.59
CA ALA A 566 19.09 7.34 -30.97
C ALA A 566 19.88 6.27 -30.20
N GLY A 567 19.18 5.34 -29.54
CA GLY A 567 19.79 4.30 -28.72
C GLY A 567 20.24 4.74 -27.32
N LYS A 568 19.92 5.97 -26.88
CA LYS A 568 20.19 6.46 -25.53
C LYS A 568 18.93 6.87 -24.78
N ARG A 569 17.84 6.12 -24.91
CA ARG A 569 16.55 6.47 -24.27
C ARG A 569 16.44 6.07 -22.79
N GLY A 570 17.54 5.71 -22.13
CA GLY A 570 17.57 5.26 -20.74
C GLY A 570 17.65 3.74 -20.61
N LYS A 571 17.02 3.20 -19.56
CA LYS A 571 17.10 1.78 -19.18
C LYS A 571 16.73 0.82 -20.30
N LYS A 572 15.77 1.20 -21.16
CA LYS A 572 15.27 0.35 -22.26
C LYS A 572 16.28 0.12 -23.37
N ASP A 573 17.22 1.05 -23.57
CA ASP A 573 18.29 0.90 -24.56
C ASP A 573 19.62 0.47 -23.92
N GLY A 574 19.66 0.30 -22.60
CA GLY A 574 20.89 0.02 -21.87
C GLY A 574 21.76 1.26 -21.62
N GLN A 575 21.32 2.44 -22.06
CA GLN A 575 22.07 3.70 -21.92
C GLN A 575 21.13 4.92 -21.95
N GLY A 576 21.39 5.89 -21.08
CA GLY A 576 20.76 7.21 -21.03
C GLY A 576 21.67 8.19 -20.29
N LEU A 577 21.17 8.81 -19.22
CA LEU A 577 21.98 9.59 -18.27
C LEU A 577 22.97 8.71 -17.50
N TYR A 578 22.61 7.45 -17.26
CA TYR A 578 23.51 6.39 -16.81
C TYR A 578 23.68 5.30 -17.87
N LYS A 579 24.76 4.54 -17.73
CA LYS A 579 24.88 3.23 -18.38
C LYS A 579 24.10 2.20 -17.58
N TRP A 580 23.41 1.27 -18.24
CA TRP A 580 22.62 0.22 -17.59
C TRP A 580 23.16 -1.16 -17.94
N GLU A 581 23.44 -1.96 -16.91
CA GLU A 581 23.90 -3.34 -17.05
C GLU A 581 23.01 -4.25 -16.22
N ASN A 582 22.46 -5.31 -16.84
CA ASN A 582 21.55 -6.25 -16.19
C ASN A 582 20.37 -5.57 -15.46
N GLY A 583 19.85 -4.48 -16.04
CA GLY A 583 18.74 -3.70 -15.50
C GLY A 583 19.07 -2.84 -14.27
N LYS A 584 20.36 -2.63 -13.97
CA LYS A 584 20.84 -1.72 -12.90
C LYS A 584 21.68 -0.59 -13.48
N PRO A 585 21.60 0.64 -12.91
CA PRO A 585 22.43 1.75 -13.35
C PRO A 585 23.87 1.57 -12.85
N VAL A 586 24.83 1.78 -13.74
CA VAL A 586 26.25 1.89 -13.44
C VAL A 586 26.53 3.36 -13.11
N LYS A 587 26.58 3.66 -11.82
CA LYS A 587 26.77 5.01 -11.30
C LYS A 587 28.26 5.40 -11.37
N PRO A 588 28.62 6.54 -11.99
CA PRO A 588 30.00 6.99 -12.08
C PRO A 588 30.58 7.28 -10.69
N ALA A 589 31.90 7.14 -10.54
CA ALA A 589 32.56 7.49 -9.29
C ALA A 589 32.44 9.01 -9.05
N VAL A 590 32.08 9.37 -7.82
CA VAL A 590 32.11 10.77 -7.39
C VAL A 590 33.56 11.13 -7.07
N PRO A 591 34.09 12.28 -7.53
CA PRO A 591 35.45 12.69 -7.22
C PRO A 591 35.73 12.72 -5.70
N ASP A 592 36.92 12.28 -5.29
CA ASP A 592 37.33 12.30 -3.89
C ASP A 592 37.32 13.74 -3.35
N GLY A 593 36.73 13.93 -2.18
CA GLY A 593 36.58 15.25 -1.55
C GLY A 593 35.47 16.14 -2.14
N TYR A 594 34.65 15.64 -3.08
CA TYR A 594 33.52 16.41 -3.61
C TYR A 594 32.55 16.86 -2.50
N ARG A 595 32.38 18.17 -2.36
CA ARG A 595 31.43 18.76 -1.41
C ARG A 595 30.06 18.88 -2.05
N THR A 596 29.08 18.17 -1.50
CA THR A 596 27.68 18.32 -1.92
C THR A 596 27.19 19.73 -1.58
N PRO A 597 26.53 20.44 -2.50
CA PRO A 597 25.90 21.72 -2.19
C PRO A 597 24.89 21.55 -1.05
N ASP A 598 24.97 22.42 -0.04
CA ASP A 598 24.17 22.31 1.18
C ASP A 598 22.66 22.49 0.90
N ASP A 599 22.32 23.21 -0.16
CA ASP A 599 20.96 23.50 -0.64
C ASP A 599 20.44 22.49 -1.67
N LEU A 600 21.20 21.46 -2.06
CA LEU A 600 20.78 20.51 -3.10
C LEU A 600 19.48 19.78 -2.77
N GLU A 601 19.25 19.44 -1.50
CA GLU A 601 18.00 18.79 -1.08
C GLU A 601 16.79 19.71 -1.27
N ASP A 602 16.88 20.96 -0.80
CA ASP A 602 15.83 21.97 -0.99
C ASP A 602 15.63 22.30 -2.48
N ARG A 603 16.73 22.41 -3.22
CA ARG A 603 16.71 22.64 -4.67
C ARG A 603 15.90 21.59 -5.40
N LEU A 604 16.02 20.31 -5.02
CA LEU A 604 15.22 19.24 -5.61
C LEU A 604 13.77 19.25 -5.12
N ILE A 605 13.55 19.37 -3.80
CA ILE A 605 12.24 19.10 -3.20
C ILE A 605 11.29 20.30 -3.27
N LEU A 606 11.78 21.53 -3.11
CA LEU A 606 10.92 22.71 -3.05
C LEU A 606 10.15 22.99 -4.35
N PRO A 607 10.67 22.74 -5.57
CA PRO A 607 9.86 22.82 -6.79
C PRO A 607 8.64 21.89 -6.78
N LEU A 608 8.79 20.67 -6.26
CA LEU A 608 7.69 19.72 -6.12
C LEU A 608 6.63 20.24 -5.15
N LEU A 609 7.06 20.77 -3.99
CA LEU A 609 6.16 21.34 -3.00
C LEU A 609 5.43 22.58 -3.54
N ASN A 610 6.16 23.45 -4.25
CA ASN A 610 5.62 24.66 -4.86
C ASN A 610 4.53 24.32 -5.88
N GLU A 611 4.73 23.27 -6.69
CA GLU A 611 3.72 22.79 -7.63
C GLU A 611 2.55 22.07 -6.96
N ALA A 612 2.79 21.35 -5.86
CA ALA A 612 1.73 20.76 -5.06
C ALA A 612 0.79 21.84 -4.48
N VAL A 613 1.33 22.97 -4.02
CA VAL A 613 0.55 24.11 -3.55
C VAL A 613 -0.30 24.70 -4.69
N ALA A 614 0.28 24.89 -5.87
CA ALA A 614 -0.43 25.39 -7.04
C ALA A 614 -1.58 24.46 -7.47
N CYS A 615 -1.31 23.14 -7.55
CA CYS A 615 -2.33 22.13 -7.87
C CYS A 615 -3.52 22.18 -6.90
N LEU A 616 -3.26 22.38 -5.60
CA LEU A 616 -4.33 22.52 -4.60
C LEU A 616 -5.11 23.82 -4.79
N HIS A 617 -4.40 24.93 -5.03
CA HIS A 617 -5.01 26.24 -5.23
C HIS A 617 -5.93 26.30 -6.44
N GLU A 618 -5.51 25.67 -7.54
CA GLU A 618 -6.25 25.61 -8.80
C GLU A 618 -7.38 24.57 -8.80
N GLY A 619 -7.52 23.79 -7.73
CA GLY A 619 -8.58 22.77 -7.62
C GLY A 619 -8.35 21.56 -8.52
N VAL A 620 -7.09 21.20 -8.81
CA VAL A 620 -6.74 19.95 -9.51
C VAL A 620 -7.29 18.74 -8.76
N VAL A 621 -7.32 18.82 -7.43
CA VAL A 621 -8.01 17.88 -6.53
C VAL A 621 -8.89 18.67 -5.55
N SER A 622 -9.87 18.01 -4.93
CA SER A 622 -10.84 18.70 -4.07
C SER A 622 -10.27 19.17 -2.72
N ASP A 623 -9.16 18.59 -2.26
CA ASP A 623 -8.57 18.91 -0.96
C ASP A 623 -7.13 18.38 -0.82
N ALA A 624 -6.46 18.85 0.23
CA ALA A 624 -5.06 18.53 0.55
C ALA A 624 -4.80 17.04 0.81
N ASP A 625 -5.78 16.33 1.37
CA ASP A 625 -5.64 14.90 1.69
C ASP A 625 -5.61 14.06 0.41
N LEU A 626 -6.46 14.37 -0.58
CA LEU A 626 -6.38 13.73 -1.90
C LEU A 626 -5.07 14.08 -2.62
N LEU A 627 -4.58 15.32 -2.47
CA LEU A 627 -3.30 15.71 -3.04
C LEU A 627 -2.16 14.86 -2.46
N ASP A 628 -2.09 14.82 -1.12
CA ASP A 628 -1.08 14.03 -0.41
C ASP A 628 -1.16 12.56 -0.81
N ALA A 629 -2.36 11.99 -0.85
CA ALA A 629 -2.58 10.60 -1.23
C ALA A 629 -2.12 10.33 -2.67
N GLY A 630 -2.52 11.17 -3.63
CA GLY A 630 -2.13 11.04 -5.03
C GLY A 630 -0.62 11.10 -5.22
N VAL A 631 0.05 12.08 -4.60
CA VAL A 631 1.49 12.24 -4.73
C VAL A 631 2.26 11.11 -4.02
N ILE A 632 1.84 10.66 -2.83
CA ILE A 632 2.47 9.54 -2.12
C ILE A 632 2.33 8.23 -2.90
N PHE A 633 1.13 7.89 -3.35
CA PHE A 633 0.87 6.60 -4.00
C PHE A 633 1.21 6.58 -5.49
N GLY A 634 1.33 7.75 -6.13
CA GLY A 634 1.74 7.91 -7.53
C GLY A 634 3.25 8.07 -7.71
N THR A 635 3.88 8.96 -6.94
CA THR A 635 5.34 9.24 -7.07
C THR A 635 6.20 8.48 -6.07
N GLY A 636 5.60 8.02 -4.96
CA GLY A 636 6.34 7.47 -3.82
C GLY A 636 6.88 8.52 -2.86
N PHE A 637 6.35 9.76 -2.85
CA PHE A 637 6.77 10.79 -1.90
C PHE A 637 6.84 10.25 -0.47
N ALA A 638 7.95 10.54 0.21
CA ALA A 638 8.37 9.98 1.49
C ALA A 638 7.19 9.77 2.49
N PRO A 639 6.65 8.53 2.63
CA PRO A 639 5.40 8.31 3.38
C PRO A 639 5.49 8.70 4.87
N PHE A 640 6.66 8.57 5.48
CA PHE A 640 6.89 8.99 6.88
C PHE A 640 6.79 10.51 7.10
N ARG A 641 6.71 11.30 6.02
CA ARG A 641 6.48 12.75 6.04
C ARG A 641 5.01 13.14 5.80
N GLY A 642 4.13 12.17 5.53
CA GLY A 642 2.68 12.40 5.47
C GLY A 642 2.13 12.98 4.16
N GLY A 643 3.00 13.31 3.20
CA GLY A 643 2.65 13.94 1.91
C GLY A 643 3.25 15.34 1.77
N PRO A 644 3.28 15.92 0.55
CA PRO A 644 3.82 17.25 0.31
C PRO A 644 3.15 18.36 1.14
N ILE A 645 1.82 18.37 1.26
CA ILE A 645 1.10 19.40 2.02
C ILE A 645 1.30 19.21 3.51
N GLN A 646 1.20 17.97 4.01
CA GLN A 646 1.52 17.69 5.41
C GLN A 646 2.97 18.06 5.76
N TYR A 647 3.93 17.81 4.86
CA TYR A 647 5.33 18.17 5.05
C TYR A 647 5.52 19.70 5.13
N ILE A 648 4.78 20.47 4.32
CA ILE A 648 4.75 21.94 4.41
C ILE A 648 4.27 22.39 5.79
N ARG A 649 3.16 21.80 6.26
CA ARG A 649 2.60 22.13 7.59
C ARG A 649 3.53 21.77 8.74
N ASP A 650 4.16 20.60 8.68
CA ASP A 650 5.11 20.13 9.69
C ASP A 650 6.38 21.00 9.73
N THR A 651 6.82 21.52 8.58
CA THR A 651 8.04 22.35 8.47
C THR A 651 7.79 23.82 8.79
N GLY A 652 6.59 24.32 8.45
CA GLY A 652 6.19 25.72 8.56
C GLY A 652 6.31 26.46 7.21
N VAL A 653 5.22 27.12 6.81
CA VAL A 653 5.11 27.87 5.55
C VAL A 653 6.18 28.95 5.43
N ASP A 654 6.35 29.79 6.44
CA ASP A 654 7.32 30.90 6.41
C ASP A 654 8.77 30.41 6.21
N ALA A 655 9.11 29.28 6.84
CA ALA A 655 10.44 28.69 6.72
C ALA A 655 10.71 28.19 5.29
N LEU A 656 9.69 27.62 4.62
CA LEU A 656 9.82 27.14 3.24
C LEU A 656 9.80 28.30 2.24
N LEU A 657 8.99 29.34 2.46
CA LEU A 657 9.01 30.55 1.64
C LEU A 657 10.36 31.27 1.69
N ALA A 658 10.99 31.36 2.87
CA ALA A 658 12.33 31.92 3.01
C ALA A 658 13.39 31.13 2.21
N ARG A 659 13.29 29.79 2.22
CA ARG A 659 14.18 28.92 1.42
C ARG A 659 13.92 29.05 -0.08
N LEU A 660 12.66 29.13 -0.51
CA LEU A 660 12.30 29.39 -1.90
C LEU A 660 12.89 30.73 -2.38
N ALA A 661 12.75 31.80 -1.59
CA ALA A 661 13.33 33.11 -1.93
C ALA A 661 14.87 33.06 -2.04
N ALA A 662 15.54 32.31 -1.17
CA ALA A 662 16.98 32.11 -1.25
C ALA A 662 17.39 31.35 -2.53
N LEU A 663 16.64 30.31 -2.90
CA LEU A 663 16.86 29.57 -4.15
C LEU A 663 16.53 30.42 -5.37
N GLU A 664 15.47 31.23 -5.32
CA GLU A 664 15.09 32.16 -6.40
C GLU A 664 16.21 33.16 -6.66
N THR A 665 16.77 33.75 -5.61
CA THR A 665 17.90 34.68 -5.70
C THR A 665 19.14 34.03 -6.34
N ARG A 666 19.39 32.75 -6.03
CA ARG A 666 20.60 32.04 -6.47
C ARG A 666 20.48 31.40 -7.84
N TYR A 667 19.32 30.85 -8.16
CA TYR A 667 19.09 29.99 -9.32
C TYR A 667 18.05 30.54 -10.30
N GLY A 668 17.24 31.53 -9.91
CA GLY A 668 16.31 32.24 -10.79
C GLY A 668 14.83 31.97 -10.51
N ALA A 669 13.97 32.62 -11.31
CA ALA A 669 12.53 32.75 -11.08
C ALA A 669 11.73 31.45 -11.01
N ARG A 670 12.28 30.31 -11.46
CA ARG A 670 11.59 29.00 -11.36
C ARG A 670 11.35 28.54 -9.91
N PHE A 671 12.04 29.14 -8.94
CA PHE A 671 11.81 28.93 -7.50
C PHE A 671 10.88 29.99 -6.87
N ALA A 672 10.34 30.93 -7.64
CA ALA A 672 9.38 31.89 -7.13
C ALA A 672 8.16 31.17 -6.54
N PRO A 673 7.66 31.56 -5.35
CA PRO A 673 6.47 30.97 -4.77
C PRO A 673 5.25 31.06 -5.71
N ARG A 674 4.58 29.93 -5.96
CA ARG A 674 3.36 29.86 -6.76
C ARG A 674 2.15 30.34 -5.96
N ALA A 675 1.02 30.58 -6.63
CA ALA A 675 -0.21 30.96 -5.95
C ALA A 675 -0.67 29.85 -4.97
N GLY A 676 -1.18 30.26 -3.80
CA GLY A 676 -1.81 29.36 -2.83
C GLY A 676 -1.06 29.11 -1.52
N TRP A 677 0.18 29.58 -1.37
CA TRP A 677 0.95 29.41 -0.11
C TRP A 677 0.25 30.02 1.12
N ASP A 678 -0.63 31.00 0.92
CA ASP A 678 -1.47 31.63 1.94
C ASP A 678 -2.58 30.71 2.48
N ARG A 679 -2.87 29.58 1.81
CA ARG A 679 -4.02 28.70 2.10
C ARG A 679 -3.65 27.30 2.58
N VAL A 680 -2.35 27.01 2.80
CA VAL A 680 -1.82 25.65 2.98
C VAL A 680 -1.61 25.28 4.44
#